data_AF-A0A2E4EBF3-F1
#
_entry.id   AF-A0A2E4EBF3-F1
#
_cell.length_a   1.000
_cell.length_b   1.000
_cell.length_c   1.000
_cell.angle_alpha   90.00
_cell.angle_beta   90.00
_cell.angle_gamma   90.00
#
_symmetry.space_group_name_H-M   'P 1'
#
loop_
_entity.id
_entity.type
_entity.pdbx_description
1 polymer ?
#
loop_
_entity_poly.entity_id
_entity_poly.type
_entity_poly.pdbx_seq_one_letter_code
_entity_poly.pdbx_strand_id
1 'polypeptide(L)'
;MTAVQTFSPDAIGISVLNDEDIKNQQSLVAAFYESVEHVKTLLTSGNVIIHVPVSQGKDSTVVELIVMEAYRQCVAEGSIEPQRPLFLSTVDTLNESIPMKMYPQYCKSRIDRYAEENNINLFYDFVTPGLNDEYFIKYNGGQKLVPNATRRGDCTIFLKLIPSERHVKTLLKRFADEPTWQHYANAKVVTCVGSRTDEGSRRSGNMAQQGIRDKSADDLFAEMDQVMLDKKSKTAIIKYAPIREWSTDDVFDLLRLAGKKPLTRMIDGTKAPIPAFLDDFGLLLEIYGNGSNDVCEVAVGTSKQGSGCNGKARYGCWLCTMVPNDKSSTALTGYQRWNSLGAEDALRVRDWLFRLSCDMDARALHARAFDPTAYNRVALQPNVIKPKHLEKMVRYASQLAIDSKNRAEAFKKLVEEGREMDHPGYAEIANDMMIPPKAKRAFLAMYREFASKQIFTPFSETHAVLLSFRWSIDGIGGAPYRPLSIWKQIERGEGRIPFPLLNDEYEARHGKIKLVDENNKLPEAVMFRIMKTENPVDFAANPSNLYDLWQRPFDDYDFFEEDMNCTIERRANNSTPVAAKACFSFSVQANAEFEIIDVQLDSLTLDKIKMNGFSAKPMAANMLKTNYLEPKAKNYFEAVANKIVEKALDEHDSFDEALEAAKHQLTLTFRVDKDIKVGVPFLMPAGLPSGYQANGRKADKKFNATQRVTKTVKGRTVFGNTRMVFYSPDNTASLHDSHVCEVSSFELDFGSHTHKRINVHDLAASEDDLFDVLNNIDVNAEAFARWKAFGGIERSLEIHDDYLNALIKKRHLRGYNKRSVRKYGGTHVAERLLTDGPIMVKEEYWKTLNRILKRTQIFNDIGLFNFQSCSYLEVATHPQGIAMDQHRKDRAAVANELRKLRNKTRRSAKEALNAQAQGDYPMMMVNQVEKNFTTLANRARYAVATMADQFLAHRVQMVFNSQEISPSQRATVAMLWLAQTFDGVKNINKVLERTLSMSQRNWIKEDAKASVRLNTAISPVISALEKTLGDAHNNWMPLHDALSAIEAGDDAAEYRAKVKAVVDAHAETLPDSAFANGFQEDLFQFWRPNLANATKQVDSWCTSILEVVGFLDALKTQVSALKKSCKTTSPALVSHGDDLSQMSLTFDLEVA
;
A
#
# COMPACT_ATOMS: atom_id res chain seq x y z
N MET A 1 60.57 60.39 -12.51
CA MET A 1 60.76 60.00 -13.92
C MET A 1 59.46 59.44 -14.43
N THR A 2 58.73 60.30 -15.11
CA THR A 2 57.46 60.12 -15.78
C THR A 2 57.69 59.45 -17.13
N ALA A 3 56.88 58.44 -17.47
CA ALA A 3 56.59 58.11 -18.86
C ALA A 3 55.08 58.21 -19.04
N VAL A 4 54.66 59.40 -19.47
CA VAL A 4 53.30 59.74 -19.88
C VAL A 4 53.09 59.10 -21.25
N GLN A 5 52.17 58.14 -21.37
CA GLN A 5 51.57 57.80 -22.66
C GLN A 5 50.35 58.70 -22.87
N THR A 6 50.48 59.62 -23.82
CA THR A 6 49.44 60.50 -24.32
C THR A 6 48.33 59.71 -24.99
N PHE A 7 47.10 59.81 -24.48
CA PHE A 7 45.89 59.41 -25.20
C PHE A 7 45.56 60.47 -26.27
N SER A 8 45.46 60.04 -27.53
CA SER A 8 44.86 60.80 -28.62
C SER A 8 43.33 60.79 -28.47
N PRO A 9 42.60 61.92 -28.64
CA PRO A 9 41.14 61.98 -28.50
C PRO A 9 40.33 61.61 -29.76
N ASP A 10 40.93 60.98 -30.78
CA ASP A 10 40.24 60.69 -32.04
C ASP A 10 40.22 59.20 -32.38
N ALA A 11 39.34 58.45 -31.70
CA ALA A 11 38.82 57.17 -32.19
C ALA A 11 37.51 56.82 -31.44
N ILE A 12 36.47 57.64 -31.63
CA ILE A 12 35.10 57.18 -31.37
C ILE A 12 34.77 56.19 -32.49
N GLY A 13 35.24 54.95 -32.32
CA GLY A 13 34.75 53.82 -33.07
C GLY A 13 33.32 53.55 -32.61
N ILE A 14 32.34 54.07 -33.35
CA ILE A 14 30.98 53.56 -33.35
C ILE A 14 31.10 52.07 -33.66
N SER A 15 30.96 51.22 -32.65
CA SER A 15 30.94 49.77 -32.84
C SER A 15 29.70 49.44 -33.66
N VAL A 16 29.91 49.14 -34.94
CA VAL A 16 28.93 48.56 -35.84
C VAL A 16 28.27 47.39 -35.12
N LEU A 17 26.96 47.47 -34.91
CA LEU A 17 26.14 46.37 -34.40
C LEU A 17 26.27 45.21 -35.40
N ASN A 18 26.57 44.00 -34.92
CA ASN A 18 26.76 42.85 -35.79
C ASN A 18 25.39 42.43 -36.38
N ASP A 19 25.19 42.57 -37.69
CA ASP A 19 23.93 42.22 -38.38
C ASP A 19 23.49 40.77 -38.12
N GLU A 20 24.45 39.89 -37.86
CA GLU A 20 24.24 38.48 -37.51
C GLU A 20 23.55 38.31 -36.14
N ASP A 21 23.89 39.14 -35.14
CA ASP A 21 23.29 39.08 -33.81
C ASP A 21 21.84 39.58 -33.82
N ILE A 22 21.55 40.61 -34.63
CA ILE A 22 20.17 41.10 -34.86
C ILE A 22 19.32 39.98 -35.47
N LYS A 23 19.85 39.32 -36.51
CA LYS A 23 19.16 38.24 -37.20
C LYS A 23 18.88 37.05 -36.26
N ASN A 24 19.85 36.68 -35.42
CA ASN A 24 19.69 35.61 -34.44
C ASN A 24 18.61 35.95 -33.39
N GLN A 25 18.60 37.17 -32.86
CA GLN A 25 17.55 37.63 -31.93
C GLN A 25 16.16 37.61 -32.58
N GLN A 26 16.05 38.08 -33.83
CA GLN A 26 14.78 38.08 -34.58
C GLN A 26 14.26 36.66 -34.84
N SER A 27 15.14 35.72 -35.21
CA SER A 27 14.81 34.31 -35.40
C SER A 27 14.36 33.66 -34.09
N LEU A 28 15.02 33.96 -32.96
CA LEU A 28 14.64 33.45 -31.64
C LEU A 28 13.26 33.94 -31.19
N VAL A 29 12.97 35.23 -31.39
CA VAL A 29 11.63 35.79 -31.10
C VAL A 29 10.57 35.16 -32.00
N ALA A 30 10.87 34.90 -33.27
CA ALA A 30 9.96 34.20 -34.16
C ALA A 30 9.68 32.77 -33.68
N ALA A 31 10.71 32.03 -33.28
CA ALA A 31 10.56 30.67 -32.73
C ALA A 31 9.76 30.64 -31.41
N PHE A 32 9.88 31.67 -30.57
CA PHE A 32 9.04 31.84 -29.38
C PHE A 32 7.56 31.95 -29.77
N TYR A 33 7.20 32.86 -30.67
CA TYR A 33 5.81 33.05 -31.07
C TYR A 33 5.26 31.87 -31.89
N GLU A 34 6.09 31.16 -32.66
CA GLU A 34 5.71 29.89 -33.28
C GLU A 34 5.31 28.85 -32.22
N SER A 35 6.08 28.76 -31.14
CA SER A 35 5.75 27.86 -30.02
C SER A 35 4.47 28.29 -29.28
N VAL A 36 4.22 29.60 -29.17
CA VAL A 36 2.96 30.16 -28.62
C VAL A 36 1.78 29.74 -29.49
N GLU A 37 1.88 29.89 -30.82
CA GLU A 37 0.81 29.51 -31.75
C GLU A 37 0.49 28.00 -31.70
N HIS A 38 1.51 27.14 -31.57
CA HIS A 38 1.28 25.71 -31.34
C HIS A 38 0.45 25.44 -30.08
N VAL A 39 0.74 26.12 -28.96
CA VAL A 39 -0.03 25.97 -27.71
C VAL A 39 -1.44 26.56 -27.86
N LYS A 40 -1.61 27.69 -28.56
CA LYS A 40 -2.94 28.26 -28.88
C LYS A 40 -3.79 27.27 -29.65
N THR A 41 -3.20 26.60 -30.64
CA THR A 41 -3.91 25.60 -31.46
C THR A 41 -4.40 24.42 -30.60
N LEU A 42 -3.59 23.97 -29.62
CA LEU A 42 -4.00 22.95 -28.66
C LEU A 42 -5.17 23.43 -27.78
N LEU A 43 -5.12 24.66 -27.28
CA LEU A 43 -6.17 25.26 -26.44
C LEU A 43 -7.51 25.38 -27.18
N THR A 44 -7.50 25.76 -28.45
CA THR A 44 -8.71 25.96 -29.26
C THR A 44 -9.31 24.67 -29.82
N SER A 45 -8.63 23.52 -29.66
CA SER A 45 -9.06 22.24 -30.23
C SER A 45 -10.21 21.54 -29.47
N GLY A 46 -10.62 22.06 -28.32
CA GLY A 46 -11.76 21.56 -27.55
C GLY A 46 -11.57 21.72 -26.05
N ASN A 47 -12.11 20.78 -25.27
CA ASN A 47 -12.02 20.84 -23.82
C ASN A 47 -10.65 20.34 -23.31
N VAL A 48 -9.62 21.16 -23.49
CA VAL A 48 -8.23 20.89 -23.10
C VAL A 48 -7.85 21.76 -21.90
N ILE A 49 -7.05 21.19 -21.00
CA ILE A 49 -6.35 21.92 -19.94
C ILE A 49 -4.85 21.73 -20.15
N ILE A 50 -4.09 22.83 -20.13
CA ILE A 50 -2.64 22.76 -20.15
C ILE A 50 -2.13 22.64 -18.73
N HIS A 51 -1.23 21.69 -18.53
CA HIS A 51 -0.47 21.51 -17.31
C HIS A 51 1.02 21.75 -17.58
N VAL A 52 1.66 22.61 -16.80
CA VAL A 52 3.10 22.86 -16.90
C VAL A 52 3.77 22.51 -15.57
N PRO A 53 4.54 21.41 -15.49
CA PRO A 53 5.43 21.15 -14.37
C PRO A 53 6.59 22.14 -14.40
N VAL A 54 6.51 23.18 -13.57
CA VAL A 54 7.46 24.29 -13.53
C VAL A 54 8.43 24.13 -12.37
N SER A 55 9.70 23.87 -12.70
CA SER A 55 10.78 23.85 -11.69
C SER A 55 11.41 25.22 -11.44
N GLN A 56 11.00 26.23 -12.22
CA GLN A 56 11.64 27.54 -12.30
C GLN A 56 13.15 27.51 -12.63
N GLY A 57 13.60 26.41 -13.23
CA GLY A 57 14.88 26.36 -13.95
C GLY A 57 14.73 26.91 -15.37
N LYS A 58 15.87 27.17 -16.03
CA LYS A 58 15.94 27.87 -17.32
C LYS A 58 14.94 27.36 -18.37
N ASP A 59 14.87 26.04 -18.59
CA ASP A 59 14.06 25.45 -19.67
C ASP A 59 12.56 25.47 -19.30
N SER A 60 12.21 25.20 -18.02
CA SER A 60 10.82 25.22 -17.57
C SER A 60 10.22 26.61 -17.52
N THR A 61 11.02 27.63 -17.19
CA THR A 61 10.58 29.04 -17.20
C THR A 61 10.27 29.50 -18.62
N VAL A 62 11.05 29.10 -19.62
CA VAL A 62 10.73 29.42 -21.03
C VAL A 62 9.40 28.78 -21.46
N VAL A 63 9.16 27.52 -21.10
CA VAL A 63 7.88 26.85 -21.41
C VAL A 63 6.70 27.54 -20.71
N GLU A 64 6.87 27.96 -19.46
CA GLU A 64 5.87 28.72 -18.72
C GLU A 64 5.54 30.05 -19.43
N LEU A 65 6.55 30.80 -19.88
CA LEU A 65 6.35 32.04 -20.64
C LEU A 65 5.56 31.81 -21.93
N ILE A 66 5.89 30.74 -22.68
CA ILE A 66 5.15 30.36 -23.90
C ILE A 66 3.68 30.09 -23.58
N VAL A 67 3.40 29.28 -22.55
CA VAL A 67 2.03 28.88 -22.20
C VAL A 67 1.23 30.05 -21.63
N MET A 68 1.80 30.86 -20.74
CA MET A 68 1.10 32.03 -20.19
C MET A 68 0.80 33.07 -21.28
N GLU A 69 1.70 33.28 -22.23
CA GLU A 69 1.45 34.17 -23.38
C GLU A 69 0.35 33.60 -24.30
N ALA A 70 0.31 32.29 -24.53
CA ALA A 70 -0.76 31.64 -25.28
C ALA A 70 -2.13 31.84 -24.60
N TYR A 71 -2.23 31.63 -23.28
CA TYR A 71 -3.45 31.89 -22.52
C TYR A 71 -3.85 33.37 -22.59
N ARG A 72 -2.90 34.29 -22.36
CA ARG A 72 -3.14 35.73 -22.41
C ARG A 72 -3.72 36.16 -23.77
N GLN A 73 -3.13 35.67 -24.87
CA GLN A 73 -3.61 35.96 -26.23
C GLN A 73 -4.99 35.34 -26.47
N CYS A 74 -5.20 34.06 -26.16
CA CYS A 74 -6.50 33.41 -26.39
C CYS A 74 -7.64 34.03 -25.58
N VAL A 75 -7.39 34.46 -24.33
CA VAL A 75 -8.38 35.16 -23.50
C VAL A 75 -8.67 36.55 -24.07
N ALA A 76 -7.63 37.30 -24.48
CA ALA A 76 -7.80 38.63 -25.08
C ALA A 76 -8.52 38.58 -26.44
N GLU A 77 -8.27 37.54 -27.23
CA GLU A 77 -8.94 37.26 -28.53
C GLU A 77 -10.35 36.70 -28.35
N GLY A 78 -10.75 36.27 -27.14
CA GLY A 78 -12.03 35.61 -26.88
C GLY A 78 -12.12 34.18 -27.45
N SER A 79 -10.98 33.58 -27.80
CA SER A 79 -10.91 32.22 -28.37
C SER A 79 -11.07 31.12 -27.31
N ILE A 80 -10.82 31.44 -26.03
CA ILE A 80 -11.14 30.60 -24.88
C ILE A 80 -11.86 31.42 -23.82
N GLU A 81 -12.66 30.76 -22.99
CA GLU A 81 -13.32 31.39 -21.86
C GLU A 81 -12.31 31.76 -20.74
N PRO A 82 -12.45 32.92 -20.08
CA PRO A 82 -11.53 33.35 -19.00
C PRO A 82 -11.46 32.36 -17.83
N GLN A 83 -12.52 31.57 -17.61
CA GLN A 83 -12.59 30.55 -16.57
C GLN A 83 -11.77 29.30 -16.92
N ARG A 84 -11.24 29.16 -18.14
CA ARG A 84 -10.43 28.00 -18.56
C ARG A 84 -9.24 27.81 -17.63
N PRO A 85 -9.14 26.68 -16.88
CA PRO A 85 -8.03 26.47 -15.96
C PRO A 85 -6.67 26.34 -16.67
N LEU A 86 -5.64 26.96 -16.10
CA LEU A 86 -4.23 26.67 -16.36
C LEU A 86 -3.63 26.01 -15.11
N PHE A 87 -3.02 24.83 -15.27
CA PHE A 87 -2.36 24.14 -14.16
C PHE A 87 -0.85 24.39 -14.21
N LEU A 88 -0.31 25.06 -13.20
CA LEU A 88 1.12 25.09 -12.93
C LEU A 88 1.40 24.25 -11.69
N SER A 89 2.41 23.39 -11.73
CA SER A 89 2.83 22.66 -10.54
C SER A 89 4.34 22.69 -10.35
N THR A 90 4.79 23.11 -9.18
CA THR A 90 6.20 22.98 -8.77
C THR A 90 6.33 21.79 -7.85
N VAL A 91 6.98 20.73 -8.33
CA VAL A 91 7.24 19.56 -7.48
C VAL A 91 8.49 19.80 -6.64
N ASP A 92 8.28 20.12 -5.37
CA ASP A 92 9.34 20.28 -4.38
C ASP A 92 9.69 18.92 -3.79
N THR A 93 10.86 18.40 -4.16
CA THR A 93 11.32 17.11 -3.64
C THR A 93 11.79 17.15 -2.20
N LEU A 94 11.72 18.31 -1.54
CA LEU A 94 12.28 18.62 -0.22
C LEU A 94 13.81 18.50 -0.16
N ASN A 95 14.43 18.31 -1.33
CA ASN A 95 15.86 18.05 -1.46
C ASN A 95 16.49 18.91 -2.56
N GLU A 96 15.82 19.96 -3.03
CA GLU A 96 16.35 20.88 -4.05
C GLU A 96 17.58 21.65 -3.54
N SER A 97 18.46 22.09 -4.45
CA SER A 97 19.60 22.94 -4.09
C SER A 97 19.10 24.24 -3.44
N ILE A 98 19.94 24.86 -2.58
CA ILE A 98 19.56 26.10 -1.86
C ILE A 98 18.97 27.17 -2.80
N PRO A 99 19.59 27.50 -3.95
CA PRO A 99 19.02 28.49 -4.85
C PRO A 99 17.67 28.06 -5.45
N MET A 100 17.51 26.77 -5.79
CA MET A 100 16.26 26.23 -6.36
C MET A 100 15.20 25.93 -5.30
N LYS A 101 15.50 26.04 -4.01
CA LYS A 101 14.50 26.06 -2.94
C LYS A 101 13.89 27.47 -2.79
N MET A 102 14.72 28.50 -2.93
CA MET A 102 14.32 29.90 -2.76
C MET A 102 13.66 30.50 -4.01
N TYR A 103 14.29 30.32 -5.18
CA TYR A 103 13.88 31.01 -6.41
C TYR A 103 12.46 30.69 -6.88
N PRO A 104 12.01 29.41 -6.91
CA PRO A 104 10.65 29.13 -7.32
C PRO A 104 9.60 29.76 -6.40
N GLN A 105 9.85 29.77 -5.09
CA GLN A 105 8.94 30.41 -4.11
C GLN A 105 8.91 31.93 -4.30
N TYR A 106 10.06 32.54 -4.61
CA TYR A 106 10.14 33.96 -4.97
C TYR A 106 9.35 34.30 -6.24
N CYS A 107 9.32 33.40 -7.23
CA CYS A 107 8.55 33.60 -8.45
C CYS A 107 7.03 33.49 -8.22
N LYS A 108 6.57 32.63 -7.30
CA LYS A 108 5.13 32.31 -7.15
C LYS A 108 4.23 33.52 -7.02
N SER A 109 4.48 34.40 -6.05
CA SER A 109 3.63 35.59 -5.84
C SER A 109 3.59 36.52 -7.05
N ARG A 110 4.63 36.50 -7.89
CA ARG A 110 4.71 37.33 -9.10
C ARG A 110 3.99 36.69 -10.28
N ILE A 111 3.99 35.36 -10.36
CA ILE A 111 3.21 34.58 -11.33
C ILE A 111 1.72 34.72 -11.02
N ASP A 112 1.32 34.56 -9.76
CA ASP A 112 -0.07 34.71 -9.31
C ASP A 112 -0.60 36.10 -9.70
N ARG A 113 0.15 37.16 -9.35
CA ARG A 113 -0.19 38.54 -9.75
C ARG A 113 -0.23 38.73 -11.27
N TYR A 114 0.69 38.14 -12.02
CA TYR A 114 0.69 38.26 -13.48
C TYR A 114 -0.53 37.57 -14.09
N ALA A 115 -0.97 36.43 -13.55
CA ALA A 115 -2.18 35.75 -13.99
C ALA A 115 -3.43 36.60 -13.71
N GLU A 116 -3.52 37.20 -12.51
CA GLU A 116 -4.59 38.13 -12.15
C GLU A 116 -4.64 39.36 -13.06
N GLU A 117 -3.50 40.02 -13.31
CA GLU A 117 -3.40 41.19 -14.20
C GLU A 117 -3.84 40.88 -15.65
N ASN A 118 -3.81 39.61 -16.05
CA ASN A 118 -4.10 39.15 -17.41
C ASN A 118 -5.37 38.28 -17.52
N ASN A 119 -6.20 38.19 -16.48
CA ASN A 119 -7.42 37.37 -16.42
C ASN A 119 -7.19 35.89 -16.79
N ILE A 120 -6.07 35.31 -16.36
CA ILE A 120 -5.77 33.88 -16.55
C ILE A 120 -6.21 33.13 -15.29
N ASN A 121 -7.13 32.17 -15.42
CA ASN A 121 -7.56 31.32 -14.30
C ASN A 121 -6.47 30.29 -13.95
N LEU A 122 -5.55 30.69 -13.06
CA LEU A 122 -4.36 29.93 -12.71
C LEU A 122 -4.55 29.10 -11.43
N PHE A 123 -4.24 27.81 -11.51
CA PHE A 123 -4.02 26.92 -10.37
C PHE A 123 -2.52 26.65 -10.26
N TYR A 124 -1.83 27.35 -9.36
CA TYR A 124 -0.40 27.17 -9.15
C TYR A 124 -0.06 26.64 -7.76
N ASP A 125 0.23 25.34 -7.69
CA ASP A 125 0.50 24.64 -6.43
C ASP A 125 1.92 24.09 -6.32
N PHE A 126 2.46 24.14 -5.10
CA PHE A 126 3.68 23.44 -4.73
C PHE A 126 3.31 22.04 -4.24
N VAL A 127 3.81 21.03 -4.94
CA VAL A 127 3.48 19.63 -4.66
C VAL A 127 4.68 18.97 -4.02
N THR A 128 4.50 18.38 -2.85
CA THR A 128 5.53 17.59 -2.16
C THR A 128 5.21 16.10 -2.25
N PRO A 129 6.23 15.22 -2.20
CA PRO A 129 5.98 13.80 -1.99
C PRO A 129 5.34 13.57 -0.62
N GLY A 130 4.52 12.53 -0.50
CA GLY A 130 4.00 12.11 0.80
C GLY A 130 5.13 11.67 1.73
N LEU A 131 4.93 11.85 3.05
CA LEU A 131 5.97 11.63 4.07
C LEU A 131 6.67 10.27 3.95
N ASN A 132 5.91 9.21 3.64
CA ASN A 132 6.44 7.87 3.48
C ASN A 132 7.31 7.65 2.21
N ASP A 133 7.16 8.54 1.22
CA ASP A 133 7.91 8.56 -0.04
C ASP A 133 9.10 9.52 -0.03
N GLU A 134 9.24 10.35 1.00
CA GLU A 134 10.40 11.21 1.19
C GLU A 134 11.73 10.43 1.24
N TYR A 135 12.80 11.08 0.78
CA TYR A 135 14.10 10.45 0.60
C TYR A 135 14.58 9.74 1.88
N PHE A 136 14.69 10.46 3.00
CA PHE A 136 15.25 9.89 4.21
C PHE A 136 14.36 8.80 4.83
N ILE A 137 13.04 8.80 4.61
CA ILE A 137 12.18 7.68 5.03
C ILE A 137 12.40 6.45 4.16
N LYS A 138 12.39 6.60 2.83
CA LYS A 138 12.57 5.47 1.89
C LYS A 138 13.93 4.80 2.02
N TYR A 139 15.00 5.60 2.04
CA TYR A 139 16.36 5.08 2.05
C TYR A 139 16.79 4.68 3.46
N ASN A 140 16.47 5.45 4.51
CA ASN A 140 16.83 5.04 5.88
C ASN A 140 15.94 3.92 6.41
N GLY A 141 14.73 3.75 5.87
CA GLY A 141 13.83 2.63 6.18
C GLY A 141 14.26 1.30 5.54
N GLY A 142 15.34 1.28 4.75
CA GLY A 142 15.82 0.07 4.10
C GLY A 142 14.96 -0.43 2.94
N GLN A 143 14.03 0.38 2.43
CA GLN A 143 13.19 0.02 1.29
C GLN A 143 13.95 0.16 -0.04
N LYS A 144 14.87 1.12 -0.10
CA LYS A 144 15.72 1.39 -1.27
C LYS A 144 17.17 1.54 -0.84
N LEU A 145 18.07 1.31 -1.80
CA LEU A 145 19.49 1.55 -1.64
C LEU A 145 19.85 2.91 -2.23
N VAL A 146 20.77 3.64 -1.59
CA VAL A 146 21.26 4.93 -2.09
C VAL A 146 21.61 4.81 -3.58
N PRO A 147 21.01 5.65 -4.45
CA PRO A 147 21.16 5.52 -5.89
C PRO A 147 22.58 5.91 -6.33
N ASN A 148 23.03 5.41 -7.48
CA ASN A 148 24.23 5.90 -8.15
C ASN A 148 24.16 5.58 -9.65
N ALA A 149 25.17 5.99 -10.42
CA ALA A 149 25.23 5.79 -11.87
C ALA A 149 25.08 4.32 -12.33
N THR A 150 25.36 3.34 -11.47
CA THR A 150 25.23 1.91 -11.79
C THR A 150 23.80 1.38 -11.59
N ARG A 151 22.93 2.16 -10.95
CA ARG A 151 21.56 1.80 -10.57
C ARG A 151 20.54 2.69 -11.29
N ARG A 152 19.28 2.24 -11.34
CA ARG A 152 18.18 3.07 -11.86
C ARG A 152 17.89 4.22 -10.89
N GLY A 153 17.65 5.41 -11.43
CA GLY A 153 17.23 6.60 -10.68
C GLY A 153 15.75 6.54 -10.31
N ASP A 154 15.36 5.58 -9.46
CA ASP A 154 13.96 5.38 -9.06
C ASP A 154 13.38 6.60 -8.31
N CYS A 155 14.23 7.44 -7.71
CA CYS A 155 13.84 8.67 -7.01
C CYS A 155 13.00 9.63 -7.86
N THR A 156 13.24 9.69 -9.17
CA THR A 156 12.43 10.52 -10.07
C THR A 156 10.96 10.10 -10.07
N ILE A 157 10.69 8.79 -9.94
CA ILE A 157 9.32 8.26 -10.02
C ILE A 157 8.51 8.69 -8.79
N PHE A 158 9.00 8.41 -7.59
CA PHE A 158 8.24 8.64 -6.36
C PHE A 158 8.37 10.05 -5.79
N LEU A 159 9.48 10.77 -6.06
CA LEU A 159 9.62 12.16 -5.59
C LEU A 159 9.06 13.19 -6.57
N LYS A 160 9.01 12.91 -7.89
CA LYS A 160 8.59 13.90 -8.91
C LYS A 160 7.33 13.50 -9.68
N LEU A 161 7.32 12.31 -10.28
CA LEU A 161 6.24 11.91 -11.21
C LEU A 161 4.93 11.57 -10.49
N ILE A 162 4.98 10.68 -9.48
CA ILE A 162 3.78 10.26 -8.73
C ILE A 162 3.08 11.44 -8.05
N PRO A 163 3.78 12.36 -7.34
CA PRO A 163 3.12 13.51 -6.72
C PRO A 163 2.44 14.42 -7.73
N SER A 164 3.10 14.73 -8.86
CA SER A 164 2.52 15.56 -9.92
C SER A 164 1.28 14.92 -10.56
N GLU A 165 1.35 13.63 -10.92
CA GLU A 165 0.18 12.91 -11.47
C GLU A 165 -0.98 12.82 -10.48
N ARG A 166 -0.68 12.64 -9.19
CA ARG A 166 -1.68 12.61 -8.12
C ARG A 166 -2.36 13.96 -7.98
N HIS A 167 -1.60 15.05 -7.97
CA HIS A 167 -2.12 16.41 -7.86
C HIS A 167 -3.10 16.73 -9.01
N VAL A 168 -2.72 16.48 -10.26
CA VAL A 168 -3.59 16.70 -11.43
C VAL A 168 -4.90 15.90 -11.33
N LYS A 169 -4.83 14.63 -10.93
CA LYS A 169 -6.03 13.79 -10.75
C LYS A 169 -6.94 14.30 -9.62
N THR A 170 -6.34 14.86 -8.57
CA THR A 170 -7.07 15.41 -7.42
C THR A 170 -7.82 16.69 -7.82
N LEU A 171 -7.19 17.59 -8.57
CA LEU A 171 -7.84 18.79 -9.11
C LEU A 171 -9.03 18.43 -10.03
N LEU A 172 -8.85 17.48 -10.95
CA LEU A 172 -9.94 17.04 -11.83
C LEU A 172 -11.09 16.37 -11.07
N LYS A 173 -10.79 15.63 -9.98
CA LYS A 173 -11.83 15.04 -9.12
C LYS A 173 -12.62 16.16 -8.42
N ARG A 174 -11.94 17.14 -7.83
CA ARG A 174 -12.58 18.33 -7.24
C ARG A 174 -13.53 19.03 -8.22
N PHE A 175 -13.12 19.15 -9.47
CA PHE A 175 -13.98 19.75 -10.51
C PHE A 175 -15.24 18.94 -10.82
N ALA A 176 -15.26 17.63 -10.54
CA ALA A 176 -16.46 16.81 -10.72
C ALA A 176 -17.55 17.11 -9.67
N ASP A 177 -17.12 17.52 -8.47
CA ASP A 177 -17.96 17.74 -7.31
C ASP A 177 -18.49 19.19 -7.23
N GLU A 178 -17.75 20.15 -7.79
CA GLU A 178 -18.17 21.56 -7.86
C GLU A 178 -19.01 21.85 -9.14
N PRO A 179 -20.28 22.29 -9.03
CA PRO A 179 -21.16 22.56 -10.18
C PRO A 179 -20.56 23.53 -11.21
N THR A 180 -19.80 24.52 -10.75
CA THR A 180 -19.15 25.54 -11.57
C THR A 180 -18.09 24.95 -12.52
N TRP A 181 -17.42 23.87 -12.10
CA TRP A 181 -16.26 23.30 -12.81
C TRP A 181 -16.54 21.95 -13.46
N GLN A 182 -17.76 21.43 -13.33
CA GLN A 182 -18.15 20.10 -13.81
C GLN A 182 -17.85 19.88 -15.30
N HIS A 183 -17.90 20.93 -16.12
CA HIS A 183 -17.52 20.87 -17.53
C HIS A 183 -16.07 20.42 -17.74
N TYR A 184 -15.15 20.75 -16.82
CA TYR A 184 -13.72 20.44 -16.91
C TYR A 184 -13.31 19.11 -16.27
N ALA A 185 -14.21 18.45 -15.52
CA ALA A 185 -13.92 17.19 -14.84
C ALA A 185 -13.43 16.07 -15.79
N ASN A 186 -13.88 16.11 -17.05
CA ASN A 186 -13.48 15.17 -18.10
C ASN A 186 -12.58 15.80 -19.18
N ALA A 187 -11.92 16.93 -18.88
CA ALA A 187 -11.02 17.59 -19.83
C ALA A 187 -9.77 16.73 -20.13
N LYS A 188 -9.24 16.87 -21.36
CA LYS A 188 -7.96 16.26 -21.74
C LYS A 188 -6.83 17.12 -21.18
N VAL A 189 -5.88 16.52 -20.46
CA VAL A 189 -4.75 17.27 -19.87
C VAL A 189 -3.51 17.11 -20.73
N VAL A 190 -2.98 18.21 -21.26
CA VAL A 190 -1.71 18.25 -21.99
C VAL A 190 -0.62 18.80 -21.09
N THR A 191 0.35 17.96 -20.76
CA THR A 191 1.50 18.30 -19.91
C THR A 191 2.67 18.79 -20.77
N CYS A 192 2.97 20.09 -20.72
CA CYS A 192 4.07 20.73 -21.44
C CYS A 192 5.38 20.64 -20.64
N VAL A 193 6.42 19.99 -21.17
CA VAL A 193 7.71 19.78 -20.51
C VAL A 193 8.86 20.48 -21.24
N GLY A 194 9.82 21.03 -20.49
CA GLY A 194 11.02 21.68 -21.05
C GLY A 194 12.15 20.72 -21.45
N SER A 195 11.85 19.54 -22.00
CA SER A 195 12.88 18.58 -22.43
C SER A 195 13.37 18.88 -23.86
N ARG A 196 14.69 18.88 -24.08
CA ARG A 196 15.30 19.20 -25.39
C ARG A 196 16.24 18.10 -25.88
N THR A 197 16.34 17.95 -27.20
CA THR A 197 17.20 16.93 -27.85
C THR A 197 18.69 17.17 -27.59
N ASP A 198 19.08 18.44 -27.49
CA ASP A 198 20.46 18.93 -27.30
C ASP A 198 21.04 18.71 -25.87
N GLU A 199 20.24 18.29 -24.88
CA GLU A 199 20.70 18.16 -23.48
C GLU A 199 21.58 16.92 -23.21
N GLY A 200 21.62 15.99 -24.16
CA GLY A 200 22.51 14.84 -24.19
C GLY A 200 21.85 13.50 -24.56
N SER A 201 22.68 12.52 -24.96
CA SER A 201 22.25 11.21 -25.47
C SER A 201 21.27 10.45 -24.57
N ARG A 202 21.45 10.55 -23.24
CA ARG A 202 20.54 9.94 -22.26
C ARG A 202 19.16 10.59 -22.25
N ARG A 203 19.06 11.92 -22.41
CA ARG A 203 17.77 12.62 -22.44
C ARG A 203 17.05 12.41 -23.76
N SER A 204 17.76 12.49 -24.89
CA SER A 204 17.21 12.13 -26.21
C SER A 204 16.66 10.68 -26.23
N GLY A 205 17.39 9.72 -25.64
CA GLY A 205 16.90 8.35 -25.49
C GLY A 205 15.64 8.21 -24.62
N ASN A 206 15.53 9.00 -23.54
CA ASN A 206 14.32 9.03 -22.72
C ASN A 206 13.14 9.68 -23.46
N MET A 207 13.38 10.74 -24.24
CA MET A 207 12.36 11.39 -25.07
C MET A 207 11.80 10.42 -26.11
N ALA A 208 12.67 9.60 -26.73
CA ALA A 208 12.23 8.55 -27.66
C ALA A 208 11.35 7.49 -26.96
N GLN A 209 11.72 7.03 -25.76
CA GLN A 209 10.90 6.09 -24.97
C GLN A 209 9.56 6.67 -24.54
N GLN A 210 9.50 7.98 -24.27
CA GLN A 210 8.28 8.71 -23.92
C GLN A 210 7.46 9.09 -25.16
N GLY A 211 7.95 8.77 -26.36
CA GLY A 211 7.32 9.11 -27.62
C GLY A 211 7.33 10.60 -27.96
N ILE A 212 8.04 11.46 -27.22
CA ILE A 212 8.01 12.93 -27.42
C ILE A 212 9.13 13.46 -28.32
N ARG A 213 10.10 12.61 -28.71
CA ARG A 213 11.27 13.05 -29.50
C ARG A 213 10.87 13.55 -30.88
N ASP A 214 10.02 12.79 -31.57
CA ASP A 214 9.69 13.01 -32.98
C ASP A 214 8.22 13.46 -33.14
N LYS A 215 7.54 13.87 -32.04
CA LYS A 215 6.11 14.25 -32.03
C LYS A 215 5.92 15.70 -32.49
N SER A 216 5.19 15.90 -33.58
CA SER A 216 4.68 17.19 -34.03
C SER A 216 3.40 17.59 -33.28
N ALA A 217 2.94 18.85 -33.46
CA ALA A 217 1.64 19.29 -32.96
C ALA A 217 0.48 18.51 -33.63
N ASP A 218 0.64 18.11 -34.89
CA ASP A 218 -0.36 17.34 -35.64
C ASP A 218 -0.51 15.91 -35.11
N ASP A 219 0.61 15.27 -34.70
CA ASP A 219 0.59 13.94 -34.08
C ASP A 219 -0.14 13.93 -32.73
N LEU A 220 -0.11 15.06 -32.00
CA LEU A 220 -0.82 15.25 -30.74
C LEU A 220 -2.33 15.26 -30.94
N PHE A 221 -2.83 15.91 -32.00
CA PHE A 221 -4.26 15.90 -32.33
C PHE A 221 -4.74 14.48 -32.67
N ALA A 222 -3.96 13.71 -33.43
CA ALA A 222 -4.28 12.31 -33.74
C ALA A 222 -4.29 11.40 -32.48
N GLU A 223 -3.40 11.63 -31.53
CA GLU A 223 -3.38 10.93 -30.24
C GLU A 223 -4.56 11.34 -29.36
N MET A 224 -4.94 12.62 -29.36
CA MET A 224 -6.10 13.13 -28.64
C MET A 224 -7.41 12.49 -29.14
N ASP A 225 -7.53 12.15 -30.43
CA ASP A 225 -8.72 11.51 -31.01
C ASP A 225 -8.77 10.00 -30.79
N GLN A 226 -7.61 9.34 -30.63
CA GLN A 226 -7.51 7.88 -30.44
C GLN A 226 -7.65 7.42 -28.99
N VAL A 227 -7.55 8.32 -28.00
CA VAL A 227 -7.74 7.96 -26.59
C VAL A 227 -9.21 7.66 -26.31
N MET A 228 -9.61 6.44 -26.62
CA MET A 228 -10.79 5.80 -26.05
C MET A 228 -10.57 5.70 -24.53
N LEU A 229 -11.49 6.27 -23.77
CA LEU A 229 -11.53 6.19 -22.30
C LEU A 229 -11.48 4.72 -21.85
N ASP A 230 -10.30 4.25 -21.49
CA ASP A 230 -10.12 2.89 -20.96
C ASP A 230 -10.84 2.78 -19.61
N LYS A 231 -11.56 1.67 -19.38
CA LYS A 231 -12.50 1.48 -18.25
C LYS A 231 -11.88 1.58 -16.84
N LYS A 232 -10.56 1.84 -16.73
CA LYS A 232 -9.80 1.95 -15.48
C LYS A 232 -9.11 3.28 -15.23
N SER A 233 -8.97 4.17 -16.22
CA SER A 233 -8.34 5.49 -16.04
C SER A 233 -9.17 6.54 -16.76
N LYS A 234 -9.96 7.31 -16.01
CA LYS A 234 -10.86 8.34 -16.56
C LYS A 234 -10.14 9.56 -17.13
N THR A 235 -8.82 9.71 -16.95
CA THR A 235 -8.06 10.90 -17.39
C THR A 235 -6.95 10.54 -18.38
N ALA A 236 -6.97 11.18 -19.55
CA ALA A 236 -5.89 11.13 -20.53
C ALA A 236 -4.88 12.25 -20.24
N ILE A 237 -3.68 11.90 -19.75
CA ILE A 237 -2.57 12.85 -19.57
C ILE A 237 -1.58 12.64 -20.74
N ILE A 238 -1.48 13.63 -21.61
CA ILE A 238 -0.62 13.60 -22.80
C ILE A 238 0.60 14.48 -22.55
N LYS A 239 1.77 14.15 -23.12
CA LYS A 239 3.01 14.93 -22.93
C LYS A 239 3.40 15.64 -24.21
N TYR A 240 3.80 16.91 -24.09
CA TYR A 240 4.28 17.75 -25.19
C TYR A 240 5.54 18.51 -24.78
N ALA A 241 6.47 18.75 -25.71
CA ALA A 241 7.72 19.47 -25.46
C ALA A 241 7.85 20.66 -26.42
N PRO A 242 7.37 21.87 -26.03
CA PRO A 242 7.30 23.03 -26.93
C PRO A 242 8.67 23.49 -27.46
N ILE A 243 9.71 23.35 -26.64
CA ILE A 243 11.08 23.82 -26.95
C ILE A 243 12.05 22.71 -27.35
N ARG A 244 11.53 21.57 -27.86
CA ARG A 244 12.32 20.34 -28.09
C ARG A 244 13.57 20.54 -28.95
N GLU A 245 13.51 21.44 -29.93
CA GLU A 245 14.59 21.74 -30.89
C GLU A 245 15.47 22.94 -30.47
N TRP A 246 15.19 23.57 -29.33
CA TRP A 246 15.92 24.77 -28.91
C TRP A 246 17.33 24.42 -28.41
N SER A 247 18.32 25.25 -28.75
CA SER A 247 19.66 25.12 -28.20
C SER A 247 19.74 25.68 -26.77
N THR A 248 20.84 25.42 -26.07
CA THR A 248 21.03 25.97 -24.71
C THR A 248 21.20 27.48 -24.74
N ASP A 249 21.84 28.02 -25.79
CA ASP A 249 22.06 29.45 -25.95
C ASP A 249 20.75 30.18 -26.24
N ASP A 250 19.90 29.63 -27.11
CA ASP A 250 18.55 30.15 -27.39
C ASP A 250 17.71 30.34 -26.11
N VAL A 251 17.77 29.37 -25.19
CA VAL A 251 17.05 29.43 -23.92
C VAL A 251 17.56 30.59 -23.05
N PHE A 252 18.87 30.75 -22.93
CA PHE A 252 19.45 31.83 -22.13
C PHE A 252 19.24 33.21 -22.77
N ASP A 253 19.34 33.31 -24.09
CA ASP A 253 19.13 34.56 -24.82
C ASP A 253 17.67 35.01 -24.78
N LEU A 254 16.70 34.07 -24.82
CA LEU A 254 15.29 34.43 -24.63
C LEU A 254 15.06 35.01 -23.23
N LEU A 255 15.63 34.41 -22.19
CA LEU A 255 15.53 34.92 -20.82
C LEU A 255 16.16 36.32 -20.65
N ARG A 256 17.19 36.65 -21.43
CA ARG A 256 17.79 38.01 -21.45
C ARG A 256 16.89 39.05 -22.09
N LEU A 257 16.06 38.63 -23.06
CA LEU A 257 15.12 39.47 -23.82
C LEU A 257 13.74 39.58 -23.16
N ALA A 258 13.43 38.73 -22.17
CA ALA A 258 12.13 38.68 -21.52
C ALA A 258 12.01 39.63 -20.31
N GLY A 259 10.78 40.16 -20.12
CA GLY A 259 10.42 41.02 -18.98
C GLY A 259 10.13 42.47 -19.35
N LYS A 260 9.51 43.20 -18.43
CA LYS A 260 9.16 44.64 -18.60
C LYS A 260 10.41 45.51 -18.76
N LYS A 261 11.54 45.13 -18.17
CA LYS A 261 12.82 45.85 -18.14
C LYS A 261 13.98 44.89 -18.43
N PRO A 262 14.03 44.25 -19.61
CA PRO A 262 14.93 43.15 -19.90
C PRO A 262 16.40 43.53 -19.72
N LEU A 263 17.26 42.52 -19.58
CA LEU A 263 18.70 42.72 -19.42
C LEU A 263 19.33 43.22 -20.72
N THR A 264 18.91 42.63 -21.84
CA THR A 264 19.30 43.02 -23.19
C THR A 264 18.06 43.54 -23.90
N ARG A 265 18.13 44.74 -24.46
CA ARG A 265 17.10 45.23 -25.39
C ARG A 265 17.38 44.66 -26.78
N MET A 266 16.33 44.40 -27.55
CA MET A 266 16.46 44.07 -28.98
C MET A 266 17.37 45.11 -29.65
N ILE A 267 18.38 44.64 -30.36
CA ILE A 267 19.44 45.49 -30.94
C ILE A 267 18.86 46.49 -31.97
N ASP A 268 17.78 46.12 -32.64
CA ASP A 268 17.11 46.93 -33.67
C ASP A 268 16.01 47.87 -33.11
N GLY A 269 15.64 47.74 -31.84
CA GLY A 269 14.55 48.50 -31.21
C GLY A 269 13.16 48.30 -31.82
N THR A 270 12.96 47.31 -32.71
CA THR A 270 11.74 47.20 -33.54
C THR A 270 10.60 46.42 -32.90
N LYS A 271 10.89 45.57 -31.90
CA LYS A 271 9.87 44.75 -31.21
C LYS A 271 9.82 45.02 -29.72
N ALA A 272 8.62 44.89 -29.16
CA ALA A 272 8.40 44.92 -27.72
C ALA A 272 9.12 43.73 -27.04
N PRO A 273 9.58 43.89 -25.78
CA PRO A 273 10.13 42.79 -25.00
C PRO A 273 9.17 41.60 -24.89
N ILE A 274 9.71 40.39 -24.74
CA ILE A 274 8.89 39.19 -24.52
C ILE A 274 8.12 39.34 -23.19
N PRO A 275 6.78 39.21 -23.19
CA PRO A 275 5.98 39.31 -21.98
C PRO A 275 6.42 38.29 -20.93
N ALA A 276 6.52 38.73 -19.67
CA ALA A 276 6.87 37.86 -18.56
C ALA A 276 6.34 38.38 -17.23
N PHE A 277 6.25 37.47 -16.25
CA PHE A 277 5.83 37.75 -14.88
C PHE A 277 6.89 38.48 -14.03
N LEU A 278 8.15 38.52 -14.50
CA LEU A 278 9.25 39.27 -13.90
C LEU A 278 9.62 40.51 -14.72
N ASP A 279 10.17 41.52 -14.05
CA ASP A 279 10.75 42.70 -14.70
C ASP A 279 11.97 42.32 -15.56
N ASP A 280 12.81 41.41 -15.06
CA ASP A 280 13.94 40.80 -15.74
C ASP A 280 14.31 39.45 -15.09
N PHE A 281 15.03 38.60 -15.82
CA PHE A 281 15.49 37.29 -15.33
C PHE A 281 16.94 37.29 -14.84
N GLY A 282 17.51 38.45 -14.47
CA GLY A 282 18.91 38.56 -14.07
C GLY A 282 19.26 37.76 -12.82
N LEU A 283 18.33 37.62 -11.88
CA LEU A 283 18.52 36.75 -10.72
C LEU A 283 18.70 35.27 -11.13
N LEU A 284 17.90 34.78 -12.08
CA LEU A 284 18.02 33.40 -12.56
C LEU A 284 19.36 33.17 -13.24
N LEU A 285 19.78 34.10 -14.10
CA LEU A 285 21.08 34.02 -14.79
C LEU A 285 22.24 34.04 -13.79
N GLU A 286 22.17 34.91 -12.78
CA GLU A 286 23.17 34.99 -11.71
C GLU A 286 23.26 33.68 -10.93
N ILE A 287 22.10 33.09 -10.58
CA ILE A 287 22.05 31.77 -9.96
C ILE A 287 22.76 30.75 -10.87
N TYR A 288 22.48 30.68 -12.17
CA TYR A 288 23.19 29.76 -13.07
C TYR A 288 24.70 30.02 -13.17
N GLY A 289 25.16 31.28 -13.13
CA GLY A 289 26.59 31.63 -13.07
C GLY A 289 27.28 31.13 -11.79
N ASN A 290 26.63 31.29 -10.63
CA ASN A 290 27.14 30.79 -9.35
C ASN A 290 27.34 29.26 -9.37
N GLY A 291 26.54 28.52 -10.15
CA GLY A 291 26.59 27.06 -10.25
C GLY A 291 27.60 26.52 -11.26
N SER A 292 28.22 27.38 -12.08
CA SER A 292 29.28 27.01 -13.02
C SER A 292 30.65 27.62 -12.68
N ASN A 293 30.75 28.45 -11.63
CA ASN A 293 31.90 29.31 -11.35
C ASN A 293 32.24 30.26 -12.51
N ASP A 294 31.25 30.58 -13.35
CA ASP A 294 31.41 31.57 -14.40
C ASP A 294 30.88 32.92 -13.88
N VAL A 295 31.68 33.98 -14.01
CA VAL A 295 31.20 35.34 -13.84
C VAL A 295 30.37 35.68 -15.08
N CYS A 296 29.06 35.87 -14.90
CA CYS A 296 28.21 36.28 -16.01
C CYS A 296 28.50 37.77 -16.27
N GLU A 297 29.38 38.07 -17.23
CA GLU A 297 29.64 39.45 -17.69
C GLU A 297 28.40 40.02 -18.40
N VAL A 298 27.35 40.32 -17.65
CA VAL A 298 26.22 41.13 -18.12
C VAL A 298 26.61 42.61 -17.92
N ALA A 299 27.72 43.01 -18.53
CA ALA A 299 28.12 44.42 -18.56
C ALA A 299 27.26 45.16 -19.59
N VAL A 300 26.52 46.17 -19.12
CA VAL A 300 25.74 47.06 -19.98
C VAL A 300 26.70 47.85 -20.87
N GLY A 301 26.70 47.58 -22.18
CA GLY A 301 27.24 48.52 -23.18
C GLY A 301 28.56 48.16 -23.87
N THR A 302 29.13 46.96 -23.72
CA THR A 302 30.32 46.55 -24.49
C THR A 302 30.12 45.22 -25.19
N SER A 303 30.03 45.26 -26.52
CA SER A 303 29.96 44.12 -27.44
C SER A 303 31.33 43.42 -27.58
N LYS A 304 31.86 42.85 -26.50
CA LYS A 304 32.96 41.90 -26.57
C LYS A 304 32.54 40.59 -25.92
N GLN A 305 32.52 39.54 -26.74
CA GLN A 305 32.32 38.14 -26.38
C GLN A 305 33.35 37.69 -25.33
N GLY A 306 33.06 37.90 -24.05
CA GLY A 306 33.53 37.04 -22.97
C GLY A 306 32.66 35.78 -22.95
N SER A 307 33.24 34.61 -22.71
CA SER A 307 32.53 33.34 -22.68
C SER A 307 31.34 33.40 -21.70
N GLY A 308 30.13 33.53 -22.23
CA GLY A 308 28.91 33.54 -21.42
C GLY A 308 28.80 32.27 -20.59
N CYS A 309 28.02 32.33 -19.49
CA CYS A 309 27.74 31.18 -18.63
C CYS A 309 27.37 29.98 -19.51
N ASN A 310 28.26 28.99 -19.61
CA ASN A 310 28.26 28.06 -20.76
C ASN A 310 27.22 26.93 -20.57
N GLY A 311 26.11 27.21 -19.87
CA GLY A 311 24.99 26.30 -19.60
C GLY A 311 25.33 25.00 -18.86
N LYS A 312 26.56 24.86 -18.36
CA LYS A 312 27.06 23.63 -17.73
C LYS A 312 26.50 23.40 -16.32
N ALA A 313 26.04 24.46 -15.65
CA ALA A 313 25.41 24.36 -14.34
C ALA A 313 24.10 23.57 -14.43
N ARG A 314 23.98 22.53 -13.59
CA ARG A 314 22.79 21.69 -13.51
C ARG A 314 22.30 21.67 -12.08
N TYR A 315 21.30 22.49 -11.80
CA TYR A 315 20.64 22.45 -10.51
C TYR A 315 19.70 21.25 -10.41
N GLY A 316 19.97 20.43 -9.40
CA GLY A 316 19.13 19.31 -8.99
C GLY A 316 19.19 19.18 -7.48
N CYS A 317 18.83 18.00 -6.97
CA CYS A 317 18.79 17.78 -5.54
C CYS A 317 20.19 17.90 -4.89
N TRP A 318 20.31 18.59 -3.76
CA TRP A 318 21.58 18.78 -3.04
C TRP A 318 22.23 17.45 -2.59
N LEU A 319 21.43 16.39 -2.45
CA LEU A 319 21.86 15.05 -2.07
C LEU A 319 22.06 14.09 -3.26
N CYS A 320 22.05 14.57 -4.50
CA CYS A 320 22.06 13.71 -5.68
C CYS A 320 23.39 12.92 -5.83
N THR A 321 23.30 11.60 -5.71
CA THR A 321 24.43 10.66 -5.82
C THR A 321 24.54 9.98 -7.19
N MET A 322 23.77 10.41 -8.19
CA MET A 322 23.81 9.84 -9.55
C MET A 322 25.08 10.21 -10.32
N VAL A 323 25.76 11.28 -9.92
CA VAL A 323 27.08 11.68 -10.41
C VAL A 323 28.11 11.46 -9.31
N PRO A 324 29.39 11.18 -9.60
CA PRO A 324 30.41 11.06 -8.56
C PRO A 324 30.66 12.38 -7.83
N ASN A 325 30.87 13.47 -8.59
CA ASN A 325 31.11 14.81 -8.06
C ASN A 325 30.05 15.76 -8.62
N ASP A 326 29.34 16.45 -7.73
CA ASP A 326 28.38 17.49 -8.11
C ASP A 326 29.11 18.83 -8.20
N LYS A 327 29.42 19.23 -9.44
CA LYS A 327 30.16 20.46 -9.72
C LYS A 327 29.39 21.70 -9.28
N SER A 328 28.08 21.72 -9.45
CA SER A 328 27.27 22.88 -9.10
C SER A 328 27.16 23.03 -7.58
N SER A 329 26.93 21.94 -6.84
CA SER A 329 26.95 21.99 -5.38
C SER A 329 28.33 22.37 -4.84
N THR A 330 29.42 21.89 -5.46
CA THR A 330 30.79 22.27 -5.09
C THR A 330 31.04 23.76 -5.35
N ALA A 331 30.60 24.29 -6.49
CA ALA A 331 30.70 25.71 -6.81
C ALA A 331 29.97 26.59 -5.76
N LEU A 332 28.76 26.20 -5.35
CA LEU A 332 28.00 26.92 -4.32
C LEU A 332 28.74 27.03 -2.99
N THR A 333 29.52 26.02 -2.58
CA THR A 333 30.31 26.09 -1.34
C THR A 333 31.39 27.16 -1.36
N GLY A 334 31.82 27.62 -2.54
CA GLY A 334 32.79 28.70 -2.70
C GLY A 334 32.23 30.10 -2.41
N TYR A 335 30.90 30.27 -2.37
CA TYR A 335 30.27 31.56 -2.09
C TYR A 335 29.72 31.58 -0.67
N GLN A 336 30.06 32.63 0.09
CA GLN A 336 29.65 32.76 1.48
C GLN A 336 28.14 32.88 1.64
N ARG A 337 27.43 33.41 0.64
CA ARG A 337 25.97 33.49 0.57
C ARG A 337 25.28 32.13 0.67
N TRP A 338 25.87 31.09 0.10
CA TRP A 338 25.33 29.74 0.17
C TRP A 338 25.96 28.94 1.32
N ASN A 339 27.24 29.17 1.60
CA ASN A 339 27.93 28.43 2.67
C ASN A 339 27.40 28.79 4.07
N SER A 340 27.06 30.07 4.31
CA SER A 340 26.40 30.51 5.55
C SER A 340 25.07 29.80 5.82
N LEU A 341 24.42 29.27 4.78
CA LEU A 341 23.17 28.50 4.87
C LEU A 341 23.40 26.99 5.00
N GLY A 342 24.65 26.51 4.92
CA GLY A 342 25.01 25.10 5.09
C GLY A 342 25.33 24.33 3.82
N ALA A 343 25.68 25.00 2.72
CA ALA A 343 26.02 24.34 1.46
C ALA A 343 27.11 23.26 1.63
N GLU A 344 28.18 23.54 2.38
CA GLU A 344 29.28 22.59 2.59
C GLU A 344 28.85 21.39 3.43
N ASP A 345 28.10 21.60 4.51
CA ASP A 345 27.59 20.50 5.36
C ASP A 345 26.72 19.52 4.55
N ALA A 346 25.84 20.07 3.70
CA ALA A 346 24.99 19.31 2.81
C ALA A 346 25.82 18.51 1.78
N LEU A 347 26.83 19.13 1.18
CA LEU A 347 27.75 18.49 0.23
C LEU A 347 28.53 17.34 0.88
N ARG A 348 29.03 17.54 2.10
CA ARG A 348 29.72 16.51 2.89
C ARG A 348 28.85 15.28 3.09
N VAL A 349 27.60 15.46 3.54
CA VAL A 349 26.65 14.36 3.72
C VAL A 349 26.36 13.65 2.41
N ARG A 350 26.17 14.39 1.32
CA ARG A 350 25.96 13.86 -0.02
C ARG A 350 27.13 13.00 -0.51
N ASP A 351 28.36 13.45 -0.32
CA ASP A 351 29.57 12.71 -0.72
C ASP A 351 29.73 11.41 0.07
N TRP A 352 29.40 11.46 1.36
CA TRP A 352 29.34 10.25 2.17
C TRP A 352 28.26 9.27 1.70
N LEU A 353 27.07 9.74 1.33
CA LEU A 353 26.02 8.90 0.74
C LEU A 353 26.48 8.28 -0.60
N PHE A 354 27.19 9.04 -1.44
CA PHE A 354 27.76 8.52 -2.68
C PHE A 354 28.75 7.38 -2.39
N ARG A 355 29.70 7.57 -1.48
CA ARG A 355 30.65 6.51 -1.07
C ARG A 355 29.93 5.29 -0.50
N LEU A 356 28.91 5.50 0.35
CA LEU A 356 28.09 4.43 0.91
C LEU A 356 27.35 3.63 -0.18
N SER A 357 26.99 4.26 -1.29
CA SER A 357 26.35 3.57 -2.43
C SER A 357 27.30 2.61 -3.17
N CYS A 358 28.61 2.90 -3.12
CA CYS A 358 29.68 2.14 -3.78
C CYS A 358 30.23 1.02 -2.89
N ASP A 359 30.12 1.15 -1.56
CA ASP A 359 30.60 0.17 -0.59
C ASP A 359 29.68 -1.07 -0.51
N MET A 360 30.22 -2.24 -0.85
CA MET A 360 29.50 -3.52 -0.74
C MET A 360 29.52 -4.08 0.70
N ASP A 361 30.53 -3.76 1.51
CA ASP A 361 30.61 -4.17 2.92
C ASP A 361 29.65 -3.39 3.81
N ALA A 362 29.16 -2.25 3.32
CA ALA A 362 28.06 -1.49 3.93
C ALA A 362 26.68 -2.16 3.78
N ARG A 363 26.56 -3.24 2.99
CA ARG A 363 25.30 -3.97 2.78
C ARG A 363 25.03 -4.97 3.92
N ALA A 364 23.83 -4.95 4.46
CA ALA A 364 23.35 -5.94 5.42
C ALA A 364 22.79 -7.16 4.70
N LEU A 365 23.16 -8.36 5.16
CA LEU A 365 22.45 -9.60 4.81
C LEU A 365 21.13 -9.64 5.59
N HIS A 366 20.09 -9.10 4.97
CA HIS A 366 18.81 -8.83 5.63
C HIS A 366 17.73 -9.81 5.17
N ALA A 367 16.96 -10.33 6.13
CA ALA A 367 15.86 -11.26 5.90
C ALA A 367 14.60 -10.50 5.47
N ARG A 368 14.22 -10.61 4.19
CA ARG A 368 13.00 -9.97 3.64
C ARG A 368 12.10 -10.91 2.84
N ALA A 369 12.69 -11.94 2.23
CA ALA A 369 11.99 -12.87 1.36
C ALA A 369 12.31 -14.31 1.78
N PHE A 370 11.42 -15.23 1.47
CA PHE A 370 11.63 -16.67 1.63
C PHE A 370 11.15 -17.38 0.36
N ASP A 371 11.65 -18.58 0.10
CA ASP A 371 11.25 -19.41 -1.03
C ASP A 371 10.21 -20.46 -0.61
N PRO A 372 8.91 -20.28 -0.91
CA PRO A 372 7.89 -21.25 -0.57
C PRO A 372 8.05 -22.57 -1.32
N THR A 373 8.72 -22.58 -2.47
CA THR A 373 8.92 -23.81 -3.26
C THR A 373 10.06 -24.68 -2.72
N ALA A 374 10.99 -24.09 -1.97
CA ALA A 374 12.19 -24.79 -1.49
C ALA A 374 12.25 -24.73 0.05
N TYR A 375 11.35 -25.48 0.68
CA TYR A 375 11.30 -25.70 2.14
C TYR A 375 11.09 -24.43 2.97
N ASN A 376 10.45 -23.40 2.40
CA ASN A 376 10.27 -22.09 3.02
C ASN A 376 11.58 -21.40 3.44
N ARG A 377 12.74 -21.77 2.86
CA ARG A 377 14.05 -21.20 3.25
C ARG A 377 14.06 -19.67 3.12
N VAL A 378 14.61 -18.98 4.11
CA VAL A 378 14.69 -17.50 4.10
C VAL A 378 15.91 -17.03 3.33
N ALA A 379 15.74 -16.03 2.47
CA ALA A 379 16.83 -15.39 1.76
C ALA A 379 17.38 -14.21 2.57
N LEU A 380 18.64 -14.31 3.00
CA LEU A 380 19.42 -13.20 3.55
C LEU A 380 20.11 -12.48 2.39
N GLN A 381 19.62 -11.30 2.04
CA GLN A 381 20.03 -10.58 0.83
C GLN A 381 20.76 -9.28 1.17
N PRO A 382 21.83 -8.91 0.42
CA PRO A 382 22.57 -7.66 0.61
C PRO A 382 21.85 -6.43 0.03
N ASN A 383 20.53 -6.36 0.22
CA ASN A 383 19.64 -5.36 -0.39
C ASN A 383 19.27 -4.20 0.57
N VAL A 384 19.83 -4.20 1.77
CA VAL A 384 19.62 -3.17 2.80
C VAL A 384 20.98 -2.67 3.28
N ILE A 385 21.06 -1.44 3.78
CA ILE A 385 22.29 -0.89 4.37
C ILE A 385 22.42 -1.36 5.83
N LYS A 386 23.64 -1.61 6.31
CA LYS A 386 23.88 -2.02 7.71
C LYS A 386 23.33 -0.99 8.68
N PRO A 387 22.71 -1.42 9.81
CA PRO A 387 22.04 -0.48 10.71
C PRO A 387 22.95 0.60 11.29
N LYS A 388 24.25 0.32 11.47
CA LYS A 388 25.24 1.33 11.88
C LYS A 388 25.31 2.54 10.95
N HIS A 389 25.10 2.33 9.64
CA HIS A 389 25.10 3.41 8.66
C HIS A 389 23.72 4.05 8.58
N LEU A 390 22.63 3.30 8.73
CA LEU A 390 21.28 3.84 8.81
C LEU A 390 21.11 4.81 9.99
N GLU A 391 21.58 4.44 11.20
CA GLU A 391 21.62 5.35 12.35
C GLU A 391 22.45 6.61 12.06
N LYS A 392 23.57 6.46 11.35
CA LYS A 392 24.44 7.57 10.98
C LYS A 392 23.76 8.51 9.96
N MET A 393 23.00 7.96 9.00
CA MET A 393 22.17 8.74 8.08
C MET A 393 21.12 9.55 8.83
N VAL A 394 20.41 8.95 9.78
CA VAL A 394 19.42 9.64 10.63
C VAL A 394 20.08 10.79 11.41
N ARG A 395 21.25 10.55 11.99
CA ARG A 395 21.98 11.56 12.76
C ARG A 395 22.44 12.74 11.90
N TYR A 396 22.98 12.47 10.70
CA TYR A 396 23.36 13.54 9.76
C TYR A 396 22.15 14.34 9.25
N ALA A 397 21.05 13.66 8.92
CA ALA A 397 19.82 14.33 8.50
C ALA A 397 19.25 15.21 9.64
N SER A 398 19.24 14.69 10.87
CA SER A 398 18.81 15.45 12.05
C SER A 398 19.69 16.68 12.30
N GLN A 399 21.02 16.53 12.21
CA GLN A 399 21.96 17.64 12.36
C GLN A 399 21.75 18.72 11.31
N LEU A 400 21.64 18.34 10.03
CA LEU A 400 21.39 19.30 8.94
C LEU A 400 20.08 20.07 9.13
N ALA A 401 19.02 19.38 9.56
CA ALA A 401 17.72 20.02 9.80
C ALA A 401 17.80 21.03 10.95
N ILE A 402 18.36 20.64 12.10
CA ILE A 402 18.50 21.53 13.27
C ILE A 402 19.44 22.69 12.98
N ASP A 403 20.56 22.45 12.29
CA ASP A 403 21.51 23.52 11.94
C ASP A 403 20.90 24.51 10.96
N SER A 404 20.10 24.03 10.00
CA SER A 404 19.37 24.91 9.07
C SER A 404 18.30 25.72 9.79
N LYS A 405 17.60 25.14 10.76
CA LYS A 405 16.63 25.86 11.61
C LYS A 405 17.32 26.97 12.41
N ASN A 406 18.42 26.65 13.09
CA ASN A 406 19.18 27.61 13.89
C ASN A 406 19.75 28.76 13.04
N ARG A 407 20.26 28.46 11.84
CA ARG A 407 20.73 29.47 10.88
C ARG A 407 19.61 30.41 10.43
N ALA A 408 18.45 29.85 10.11
CA ALA A 408 17.28 30.62 9.69
C ALA A 408 16.77 31.54 10.82
N GLU A 409 16.66 31.03 12.04
CA GLU A 409 16.27 31.82 13.22
C GLU A 409 17.27 32.94 13.53
N ALA A 410 18.57 32.66 13.43
CA ALA A 410 19.62 33.66 13.61
C ALA A 410 19.53 34.78 12.56
N PHE A 411 19.31 34.45 11.29
CA PHE A 411 19.15 35.46 10.24
C PHE A 411 17.83 36.22 10.38
N LYS A 412 16.73 35.54 10.72
CA LYS A 412 15.42 36.17 10.98
C LYS A 412 15.55 37.25 12.07
N LYS A 413 16.27 36.96 13.16
CA LYS A 413 16.55 37.93 14.22
C LYS A 413 17.34 39.15 13.71
N LEU A 414 18.34 38.96 12.86
CA LEU A 414 19.09 40.06 12.25
C LEU A 414 18.19 40.93 11.34
N VAL A 415 17.27 40.32 10.60
CA VAL A 415 16.29 41.04 9.76
C VAL A 415 15.33 41.87 10.61
N GLU A 416 14.84 41.31 11.72
CA GLU A 416 13.95 42.00 12.67
C GLU A 416 14.66 43.19 13.36
N GLU A 417 15.96 43.08 13.64
CA GLU A 417 16.79 44.16 14.17
C GLU A 417 17.25 45.19 13.11
N GLY A 418 16.95 44.98 11.82
CA GLY A 418 17.46 45.81 10.72
C GLY A 418 18.98 45.69 10.49
N ARG A 419 19.60 44.63 11.01
CA ARG A 419 21.05 44.35 11.00
C ARG A 419 21.41 43.24 10.00
N GLU A 420 20.71 43.21 8.89
CA GLU A 420 20.84 42.19 7.82
C GLU A 420 22.28 42.09 7.27
N MET A 421 22.99 43.22 7.24
CA MET A 421 24.38 43.32 6.79
C MET A 421 25.39 42.61 7.69
N ASP A 422 25.01 42.26 8.92
CA ASP A 422 25.88 41.47 9.82
C ASP A 422 25.91 39.99 9.38
N HIS A 423 24.95 39.54 8.58
CA HIS A 423 24.94 38.18 8.05
C HIS A 423 25.97 38.04 6.91
N PRO A 424 26.97 37.14 7.02
CA PRO A 424 28.04 37.03 6.04
C PRO A 424 27.54 36.81 4.61
N GLY A 425 26.47 36.04 4.46
CA GLY A 425 25.90 35.76 3.14
C GLY A 425 25.15 36.92 2.50
N TYR A 426 24.49 37.76 3.32
CA TYR A 426 23.78 38.93 2.81
C TYR A 426 24.76 40.06 2.48
N ALA A 427 25.77 40.24 3.33
CA ALA A 427 26.87 41.17 3.11
C ALA A 427 27.65 40.86 1.82
N GLU A 428 27.92 39.58 1.54
CA GLU A 428 28.60 39.18 0.31
C GLU A 428 27.80 39.62 -0.93
N ILE A 429 26.49 39.33 -0.98
CA ILE A 429 25.63 39.73 -2.11
C ILE A 429 25.60 41.25 -2.28
N ALA A 430 25.49 42.00 -1.19
CA ALA A 430 25.42 43.46 -1.22
C ALA A 430 26.73 44.07 -1.76
N ASN A 431 27.87 43.56 -1.31
CA ASN A 431 29.20 44.08 -1.63
C ASN A 431 29.79 43.53 -2.93
N ASP A 432 29.20 42.48 -3.52
CA ASP A 432 29.69 41.89 -4.77
C ASP A 432 29.49 42.84 -5.97
N MET A 433 30.59 43.34 -6.51
CA MET A 433 30.58 44.29 -7.64
C MET A 433 30.28 43.61 -8.98
N MET A 434 30.37 42.28 -9.06
CA MET A 434 30.17 41.54 -10.32
C MET A 434 28.68 41.30 -10.61
N ILE A 435 27.81 41.39 -9.60
CA ILE A 435 26.36 41.25 -9.79
C ILE A 435 25.78 42.55 -10.36
N PRO A 436 25.08 42.51 -11.51
CA PRO A 436 24.40 43.68 -12.06
C PRO A 436 23.42 44.32 -11.06
N PRO A 437 23.31 45.66 -10.99
CA PRO A 437 22.49 46.33 -9.97
C PRO A 437 21.01 45.90 -9.92
N LYS A 438 20.43 45.52 -11.07
CA LYS A 438 19.07 44.98 -11.16
C LYS A 438 18.98 43.59 -10.51
N ALA A 439 19.85 42.67 -10.94
CA ALA A 439 19.92 41.30 -10.41
C ALA A 439 20.23 41.30 -8.92
N LYS A 440 21.15 42.16 -8.45
CA LYS A 440 21.51 42.31 -7.04
C LYS A 440 20.32 42.65 -6.16
N ARG A 441 19.46 43.57 -6.60
CA ARG A 441 18.25 43.95 -5.84
C ARG A 441 17.28 42.78 -5.68
N ALA A 442 17.03 42.05 -6.76
CA ALA A 442 16.19 40.85 -6.72
C ALA A 442 16.81 39.74 -5.84
N PHE A 443 18.14 39.59 -5.91
CA PHE A 443 18.88 38.63 -5.09
C PHE A 443 18.77 38.95 -3.60
N LEU A 444 19.05 40.20 -3.19
CA LEU A 444 18.91 40.63 -1.80
C LEU A 444 17.47 40.45 -1.30
N ALA A 445 16.46 40.78 -2.11
CA ALA A 445 15.05 40.58 -1.77
C ALA A 445 14.72 39.10 -1.54
N MET A 446 15.09 38.21 -2.47
CA MET A 446 14.91 36.76 -2.32
C MET A 446 15.66 36.23 -1.09
N TYR A 447 16.92 36.62 -0.93
CA TYR A 447 17.74 36.14 0.18
C TYR A 447 17.16 36.54 1.53
N ARG A 448 16.77 37.82 1.69
CA ARG A 448 16.14 38.33 2.91
C ARG A 448 14.89 37.53 3.29
N GLU A 449 14.03 37.27 2.31
CA GLU A 449 12.77 36.57 2.52
C GLU A 449 12.95 35.08 2.86
N PHE A 450 13.79 34.38 2.10
CA PHE A 450 13.85 32.91 2.18
C PHE A 450 14.98 32.39 3.06
N ALA A 451 16.09 33.11 3.26
CA ALA A 451 17.12 32.69 4.22
C ALA A 451 16.64 32.76 5.67
N SER A 452 15.57 33.52 5.94
CA SER A 452 14.89 33.58 7.25
C SER A 452 14.01 32.36 7.52
N LYS A 453 13.85 31.47 6.53
CA LYS A 453 13.09 30.21 6.62
C LYS A 453 14.06 29.03 6.60
N GLN A 454 13.66 27.93 7.24
CA GLN A 454 14.47 26.71 7.25
C GLN A 454 14.61 26.15 5.82
N ILE A 455 15.85 26.05 5.33
CA ILE A 455 16.16 25.61 3.97
C ILE A 455 16.20 24.09 3.86
N PHE A 456 16.95 23.44 4.76
CA PHE A 456 17.07 21.99 4.79
C PHE A 456 16.08 21.42 5.79
N THR A 457 15.12 20.63 5.29
CA THR A 457 14.15 19.87 6.09
C THR A 457 14.25 18.35 5.84
N PRO A 458 15.45 17.73 5.81
CA PRO A 458 15.59 16.31 5.49
C PRO A 458 15.04 15.36 6.56
N PHE A 459 14.76 15.87 7.77
CA PHE A 459 14.28 15.08 8.90
C PHE A 459 13.57 15.99 9.92
N SER A 460 12.57 15.45 10.60
CA SER A 460 11.81 16.11 11.67
C SER A 460 11.35 15.10 12.74
N GLU A 461 10.63 15.56 13.76
CA GLU A 461 10.03 14.69 14.77
C GLU A 461 9.04 13.69 14.16
N THR A 462 8.19 14.12 13.23
CA THR A 462 7.23 13.25 12.52
C THR A 462 7.95 12.19 11.68
N HIS A 463 9.04 12.57 11.00
CA HIS A 463 9.92 11.62 10.31
C HIS A 463 10.50 10.58 11.27
N ALA A 464 10.91 11.00 12.46
CA ALA A 464 11.53 10.13 13.45
C ALA A 464 10.56 9.07 13.98
N VAL A 465 9.29 9.43 14.21
CA VAL A 465 8.24 8.49 14.62
C VAL A 465 7.87 7.54 13.47
N LEU A 466 7.63 8.06 12.27
CA LEU A 466 7.33 7.21 11.10
C LEU A 466 8.50 6.26 10.78
N LEU A 467 9.74 6.73 10.86
CA LEU A 467 10.91 5.89 10.61
C LEU A 467 11.08 4.83 11.70
N SER A 468 10.76 5.14 12.96
CA SER A 468 10.75 4.15 14.06
C SER A 468 9.74 3.04 13.78
N PHE A 469 8.55 3.39 13.30
CA PHE A 469 7.56 2.44 12.80
C PHE A 469 8.08 1.62 11.62
N ARG A 470 8.70 2.26 10.62
CA ARG A 470 9.27 1.54 9.46
C ARG A 470 10.38 0.57 9.85
N TRP A 471 11.28 0.96 10.75
CA TRP A 471 12.33 0.08 11.25
C TRP A 471 11.75 -1.13 11.97
N SER A 472 10.66 -0.93 12.70
CA SER A 472 9.92 -2.00 13.36
C SER A 472 9.33 -2.99 12.35
N ILE A 473 8.55 -2.55 11.36
CA ILE A 473 7.90 -3.50 10.42
C ILE A 473 8.89 -4.20 9.48
N ASP A 474 9.96 -3.49 9.07
CA ASP A 474 10.95 -4.00 8.11
C ASP A 474 12.07 -4.78 8.81
N GLY A 475 12.05 -4.90 10.15
CA GLY A 475 13.02 -5.71 10.87
C GLY A 475 14.42 -5.08 10.97
N ILE A 476 14.56 -3.75 10.91
CA ILE A 476 15.87 -3.08 10.88
C ILE A 476 16.53 -3.11 12.27
N GLY A 477 17.77 -3.58 12.34
CA GLY A 477 18.52 -3.78 13.58
C GLY A 477 18.84 -2.50 14.32
N GLY A 478 18.00 -2.11 15.28
CA GLY A 478 18.24 -0.99 16.16
C GLY A 478 17.36 -1.09 17.40
N ALA A 479 17.70 -0.31 18.43
CA ALA A 479 16.86 -0.18 19.61
C ALA A 479 15.45 0.32 19.21
N PRO A 480 14.40 -0.04 19.98
CA PRO A 480 13.06 0.52 19.83
C PRO A 480 13.13 2.06 19.78
N TYR A 481 12.34 2.72 18.92
CA TYR A 481 12.32 4.19 18.79
C TYR A 481 13.69 4.87 18.55
N ARG A 482 14.69 4.14 18.02
CA ARG A 482 16.04 4.66 17.81
C ARG A 482 16.09 5.96 16.97
N PRO A 483 15.36 6.07 15.84
CA PRO A 483 15.32 7.33 15.10
C PRO A 483 14.79 8.51 15.92
N LEU A 484 13.74 8.31 16.74
CA LEU A 484 13.20 9.32 17.64
C LEU A 484 14.20 9.74 18.72
N SER A 485 14.87 8.78 19.34
CA SER A 485 15.94 9.05 20.31
C SER A 485 17.07 9.89 19.70
N ILE A 486 17.51 9.58 18.47
CA ILE A 486 18.54 10.36 17.77
C ILE A 486 18.06 11.80 17.52
N TRP A 487 16.83 11.99 17.04
CA TRP A 487 16.27 13.33 16.82
C TRP A 487 16.28 14.15 18.11
N LYS A 488 15.79 13.59 19.22
CA LYS A 488 15.73 14.26 20.52
C LYS A 488 17.11 14.55 21.13
N GLN A 489 18.09 13.67 20.92
CA GLN A 489 19.48 13.95 21.32
C GLN A 489 20.01 15.20 20.59
N ILE A 490 19.86 15.25 19.26
CA ILE A 490 20.37 16.36 18.45
C ILE A 490 19.64 17.67 18.77
N GLU A 491 18.33 17.62 19.01
CA GLU A 491 17.54 18.77 19.47
C GLU A 491 18.06 19.34 20.81
N ARG A 492 18.50 18.48 21.73
CA ARG A 492 19.14 18.86 23.00
C ARG A 492 20.62 19.26 22.87
N GLY A 493 21.20 19.18 21.66
CA GLY A 493 22.63 19.43 21.42
C GLY A 493 23.55 18.27 21.77
N GLU A 494 23.01 17.10 22.11
CA GLU A 494 23.75 15.91 22.51
C GLU A 494 24.05 14.97 21.33
N GLY A 495 25.10 14.17 21.44
CA GLY A 495 25.38 13.09 20.48
C GLY A 495 25.70 13.56 19.06
N ARG A 496 26.04 14.84 18.86
CA ARG A 496 26.46 15.36 17.56
C ARG A 496 27.77 14.70 17.12
N ILE A 497 27.88 14.40 15.82
CA ILE A 497 29.07 13.82 15.20
C ILE A 497 29.63 14.77 14.13
N PRO A 498 30.95 14.78 13.89
CA PRO A 498 31.52 15.57 12.81
C PRO A 498 30.93 15.19 11.45
N PHE A 499 30.67 16.22 10.62
CA PHE A 499 30.33 16.00 9.22
C PHE A 499 31.43 15.21 8.51
N PRO A 500 31.08 14.35 7.56
CA PRO A 500 32.04 13.47 6.91
C PRO A 500 32.98 14.26 5.98
N LEU A 501 34.07 13.63 5.57
CA LEU A 501 35.00 14.21 4.61
C LEU A 501 34.34 14.41 3.24
N LEU A 502 34.73 15.44 2.50
CA LEU A 502 34.42 15.58 1.08
C LEU A 502 35.05 14.42 0.28
N ASN A 503 34.61 14.21 -0.97
CA ASN A 503 35.21 13.19 -1.82
C ASN A 503 36.71 13.46 -2.04
N ASP A 504 37.10 14.68 -2.35
CA ASP A 504 38.50 15.05 -2.60
C ASP A 504 39.38 14.84 -1.34
N GLU A 505 38.87 15.24 -0.16
CA GLU A 505 39.54 15.01 1.13
C GLU A 505 39.70 13.52 1.45
N TYR A 506 38.73 12.70 1.06
CA TYR A 506 38.76 11.25 1.27
C TYR A 506 39.71 10.57 0.30
N GLU A 507 39.70 10.97 -0.97
CA GLU A 507 40.61 10.44 -1.99
C GLU A 507 42.06 10.75 -1.68
N ALA A 508 42.33 11.92 -1.11
CA ALA A 508 43.67 12.30 -0.62
C ALA A 508 44.18 11.38 0.51
N ARG A 509 43.29 10.81 1.34
CA ARG A 509 43.65 9.97 2.49
C ARG A 509 43.58 8.47 2.22
N HIS A 510 42.65 8.03 1.38
CA HIS A 510 42.29 6.62 1.21
C HIS A 510 42.40 6.12 -0.23
N GLY A 511 42.81 6.99 -1.16
CA GLY A 511 42.89 6.69 -2.60
C GLY A 511 41.55 6.89 -3.33
N LYS A 512 41.59 6.75 -4.66
CA LYS A 512 40.46 7.07 -5.55
C LYS A 512 39.22 6.23 -5.26
N ILE A 513 38.04 6.87 -5.31
CA ILE A 513 36.75 6.21 -5.12
C ILE A 513 36.41 5.41 -6.37
N LYS A 514 36.18 4.10 -6.21
CA LYS A 514 35.77 3.21 -7.30
C LYS A 514 34.25 3.04 -7.30
N LEU A 515 33.60 3.34 -8.42
CA LEU A 515 32.16 3.11 -8.63
C LEU A 515 31.80 1.61 -8.60
N VAL A 516 32.69 0.78 -9.14
CA VAL A 516 32.60 -0.68 -9.12
C VAL A 516 33.95 -1.19 -8.67
N ASP A 517 33.97 -1.90 -7.55
CA ASP A 517 35.16 -2.59 -7.08
C ASP A 517 35.16 -4.03 -7.61
N GLU A 518 36.12 -4.37 -8.46
CA GLU A 518 36.26 -5.72 -9.01
C GLU A 518 36.64 -6.76 -7.96
N ASN A 519 37.30 -6.33 -6.88
CA ASN A 519 37.73 -7.19 -5.77
C ASN A 519 36.62 -7.39 -4.73
N ASN A 520 35.68 -6.44 -4.62
CA ASN A 520 34.55 -6.46 -3.68
C ASN A 520 33.22 -6.50 -4.44
N LYS A 521 32.96 -7.63 -5.10
CA LYS A 521 31.71 -7.85 -5.86
C LYS A 521 30.53 -7.99 -4.90
N LEU A 522 29.35 -7.59 -5.37
CA LEU A 522 28.11 -7.78 -4.63
C LEU A 522 27.95 -9.27 -4.26
N PRO A 523 27.86 -9.63 -2.97
CA PRO A 523 27.73 -11.02 -2.57
C PRO A 523 26.41 -11.63 -3.05
N GLU A 524 26.41 -12.95 -3.27
CA GLU A 524 25.15 -13.68 -3.46
C GLU A 524 24.35 -13.72 -2.15
N ALA A 525 23.05 -14.02 -2.24
CA ALA A 525 22.24 -14.22 -1.05
C ALA A 525 22.66 -15.51 -0.33
N VAL A 526 22.43 -15.58 0.98
CA VAL A 526 22.58 -16.82 1.74
C VAL A 526 21.20 -17.31 2.11
N MET A 527 20.88 -18.57 1.77
CA MET A 527 19.58 -19.16 2.07
C MET A 527 19.64 -19.85 3.44
N PHE A 528 18.72 -19.54 4.33
CA PHE A 528 18.73 -20.06 5.69
C PHE A 528 17.69 -21.17 5.85
N ARG A 529 18.14 -22.32 6.36
CA ARG A 529 17.28 -23.48 6.65
C ARG A 529 16.38 -23.22 7.85
N ILE A 530 15.08 -23.43 7.68
CA ILE A 530 14.09 -23.32 8.76
C ILE A 530 13.62 -24.70 9.24
N MET A 531 13.36 -25.62 8.31
CA MET A 531 12.82 -26.94 8.65
C MET A 531 13.90 -27.88 9.19
N LYS A 532 13.55 -28.65 10.23
CA LYS A 532 14.44 -29.67 10.82
C LYS A 532 14.78 -30.75 9.79
N THR A 533 13.84 -31.17 8.97
CA THR A 533 14.01 -32.17 7.91
C THR A 533 13.59 -31.58 6.57
N GLU A 534 14.38 -31.82 5.53
CA GLU A 534 14.13 -31.30 4.17
C GLU A 534 14.15 -32.47 3.19
N ASN A 535 12.96 -32.99 2.87
CA ASN A 535 12.77 -34.07 1.89
C ASN A 535 11.89 -33.53 0.74
N PRO A 536 12.36 -33.63 -0.52
CA PRO A 536 11.63 -33.08 -1.67
C PRO A 536 10.29 -33.79 -1.93
N VAL A 537 10.17 -35.08 -1.62
CA VAL A 537 8.95 -35.87 -1.84
C VAL A 537 7.87 -35.45 -0.85
N ASP A 538 8.21 -35.45 0.44
CA ASP A 538 7.28 -35.12 1.52
C ASP A 538 6.79 -33.67 1.38
N PHE A 539 7.70 -32.74 1.09
CA PHE A 539 7.35 -31.34 0.90
C PHE A 539 6.52 -31.07 -0.36
N ALA A 540 6.78 -31.78 -1.47
CA ALA A 540 6.00 -31.60 -2.69
C ALA A 540 4.57 -32.17 -2.55
N ALA A 541 4.38 -33.21 -1.72
CA ALA A 541 3.09 -33.80 -1.45
C ALA A 541 2.21 -32.87 -0.60
N ASN A 542 2.77 -32.27 0.46
CA ASN A 542 2.07 -31.33 1.31
C ASN A 542 2.94 -30.09 1.60
N PRO A 543 2.95 -29.08 0.71
CA PRO A 543 3.76 -27.90 0.90
C PRO A 543 3.20 -27.04 2.04
N SER A 544 3.89 -27.06 3.19
CA SER A 544 3.55 -26.23 4.34
C SER A 544 3.65 -24.73 4.01
N ASN A 545 2.72 -23.91 4.48
CA ASN A 545 2.82 -22.47 4.37
C ASN A 545 3.55 -21.89 5.60
N LEU A 546 4.54 -21.01 5.37
CA LEU A 546 5.32 -20.40 6.45
C LEU A 546 4.45 -19.67 7.49
N TYR A 547 3.35 -19.05 7.06
CA TYR A 547 2.48 -18.27 7.94
C TYR A 547 1.67 -19.13 8.93
N ASP A 548 1.53 -20.43 8.66
CA ASP A 548 0.83 -21.36 9.56
C ASP A 548 1.66 -21.62 10.83
N LEU A 549 2.97 -21.34 10.79
CA LEU A 549 3.88 -21.43 11.94
C LEU A 549 3.87 -20.17 12.82
N TRP A 550 3.12 -19.15 12.43
CA TRP A 550 3.09 -17.89 13.15
C TRP A 550 2.37 -18.03 14.50
N GLN A 551 3.01 -17.55 15.56
CA GLN A 551 2.38 -17.31 16.84
C GLN A 551 2.53 -15.83 17.19
N ARG A 552 1.53 -15.26 17.87
CA ARG A 552 1.62 -13.89 18.34
C ARG A 552 2.75 -13.79 19.37
N PRO A 553 3.71 -12.84 19.23
CA PRO A 553 4.68 -12.58 20.27
C PRO A 553 3.97 -12.13 21.56
N PHE A 554 4.56 -12.48 22.70
CA PHE A 554 4.16 -11.94 24.00
C PHE A 554 4.61 -10.48 24.15
N ASP A 555 3.80 -9.68 24.83
CA ASP A 555 4.10 -8.28 25.14
C ASP A 555 3.75 -7.89 26.58
N ASP A 556 3.90 -6.60 26.89
CA ASP A 556 3.69 -6.06 28.23
C ASP A 556 2.22 -6.09 28.69
N TYR A 557 1.26 -6.27 27.78
CA TYR A 557 -0.17 -6.35 28.09
C TYR A 557 -0.64 -7.77 28.37
N ASP A 558 0.18 -8.78 28.05
CA ASP A 558 -0.11 -10.20 28.24
C ASP A 558 0.02 -10.70 29.69
N PHE A 559 0.16 -9.78 30.65
CA PHE A 559 0.03 -10.12 32.07
C PHE A 559 -1.40 -10.54 32.44
N PHE A 560 -2.40 -10.02 31.73
CA PHE A 560 -3.80 -10.38 31.93
C PHE A 560 -4.18 -11.59 31.09
N GLU A 561 -5.06 -12.43 31.64
CA GLU A 561 -5.75 -13.47 30.88
C GLU A 561 -6.56 -12.83 29.73
N GLU A 562 -6.81 -13.61 28.68
CA GLU A 562 -7.38 -13.09 27.42
C GLU A 562 -8.72 -12.38 27.60
N ASP A 563 -9.57 -12.91 28.49
CA ASP A 563 -10.88 -12.37 28.84
C ASP A 563 -10.79 -11.04 29.61
N MET A 564 -9.68 -10.81 30.31
CA MET A 564 -9.39 -9.57 31.05
C MET A 564 -8.47 -8.61 30.27
N ASN A 565 -8.01 -9.00 29.07
CA ASN A 565 -7.10 -8.21 28.26
C ASN A 565 -7.83 -7.47 27.13
N CYS A 566 -8.15 -6.20 27.36
CA CYS A 566 -8.84 -5.35 26.38
C CYS A 566 -7.96 -4.94 25.18
N THR A 567 -6.67 -5.27 25.17
CA THR A 567 -5.73 -4.91 24.09
C THR A 567 -5.61 -5.96 23.00
N ILE A 568 -6.13 -7.17 23.24
CA ILE A 568 -6.12 -8.27 22.28
C ILE A 568 -7.55 -8.69 21.90
N GLU A 569 -7.68 -9.37 20.77
CA GLU A 569 -8.90 -10.06 20.41
C GLU A 569 -8.56 -11.36 19.67
N ARG A 570 -9.42 -12.37 19.79
CA ARG A 570 -9.27 -13.64 19.07
C ARG A 570 -9.94 -13.55 17.71
N ARG A 571 -9.19 -13.90 16.67
CA ARG A 571 -9.68 -13.98 15.31
C ARG A 571 -9.55 -15.39 14.76
N ALA A 572 -10.48 -15.76 13.89
CA ALA A 572 -10.41 -17.00 13.14
C ALA A 572 -9.22 -16.97 12.16
N ASN A 573 -8.58 -18.12 11.97
CA ASN A 573 -7.53 -18.27 10.95
C ASN A 573 -8.09 -18.10 9.55
N ASN A 574 -9.29 -18.64 9.32
CA ASN A 574 -10.01 -18.55 8.06
C ASN A 574 -11.37 -17.89 8.24
N SER A 575 -11.79 -17.13 7.22
CA SER A 575 -13.09 -16.49 7.18
C SER A 575 -13.65 -16.47 5.75
N THR A 576 -14.96 -16.64 5.61
CA THR A 576 -15.64 -16.60 4.32
C THR A 576 -16.20 -15.19 4.05
N PRO A 577 -15.87 -14.55 2.93
CA PRO A 577 -16.42 -13.24 2.60
C PRO A 577 -17.91 -13.34 2.23
N VAL A 578 -18.72 -12.49 2.85
CA VAL A 578 -20.14 -12.30 2.57
C VAL A 578 -20.35 -10.85 2.17
N ALA A 579 -21.13 -10.62 1.12
CA ALA A 579 -21.43 -9.29 0.62
C ALA A 579 -22.94 -9.11 0.41
N ALA A 580 -23.44 -7.91 0.69
CA ALA A 580 -24.81 -7.51 0.40
C ALA A 580 -24.84 -6.05 -0.05
N LYS A 581 -25.87 -5.68 -0.81
CA LYS A 581 -26.15 -4.30 -1.14
C LYS A 581 -27.04 -3.70 -0.05
N ALA A 582 -26.55 -2.67 0.62
CA ALA A 582 -27.29 -1.92 1.62
C ALA A 582 -27.87 -0.65 1.01
N CYS A 583 -29.16 -0.44 1.23
CA CYS A 583 -29.83 0.82 0.98
C CYS A 583 -30.28 1.41 2.33
N PHE A 584 -29.94 2.68 2.54
CA PHE A 584 -30.15 3.40 3.79
C PHE A 584 -31.21 4.47 3.55
N SER A 585 -32.17 4.57 4.47
CA SER A 585 -33.09 5.70 4.57
C SER A 585 -32.93 6.32 5.94
N PHE A 586 -32.84 7.65 5.99
CA PHE A 586 -32.48 8.38 7.18
C PHE A 586 -33.21 9.72 7.25
N SER A 587 -33.31 10.23 8.47
CA SER A 587 -33.85 11.53 8.79
C SER A 587 -32.80 12.34 9.55
N VAL A 588 -32.74 13.65 9.29
CA VAL A 588 -31.81 14.58 9.96
C VAL A 588 -32.64 15.49 10.84
N GLN A 589 -32.36 15.48 12.14
CA GLN A 589 -32.97 16.35 13.13
C GLN A 589 -31.92 17.35 13.64
N ALA A 590 -32.35 18.56 13.93
CA ALA A 590 -31.47 19.61 14.44
C ALA A 590 -31.98 20.11 15.78
N ASN A 591 -31.07 20.28 16.73
CA ASN A 591 -31.33 20.98 17.97
C ASN A 591 -30.53 22.28 18.01
N ALA A 592 -31.19 23.37 17.62
CA ALA A 592 -30.58 24.70 17.52
C ALA A 592 -30.12 25.25 18.88
N GLU A 593 -30.65 24.76 20.00
CA GLU A 593 -30.27 25.23 21.34
C GLU A 593 -28.90 24.68 21.80
N PHE A 594 -28.52 23.51 21.30
CA PHE A 594 -27.25 22.84 21.65
C PHE A 594 -26.29 22.72 20.47
N GLU A 595 -26.63 23.28 19.31
CA GLU A 595 -25.88 23.17 18.05
C GLU A 595 -25.58 21.69 17.68
N ILE A 596 -26.56 20.82 17.90
CA ILE A 596 -26.44 19.39 17.60
C ILE A 596 -27.23 19.05 16.34
N ILE A 597 -26.57 18.36 15.40
CA ILE A 597 -27.19 17.73 14.24
C ILE A 597 -27.24 16.22 14.53
N ASP A 598 -28.44 15.66 14.63
CA ASP A 598 -28.66 14.23 14.86
C ASP A 598 -29.15 13.55 13.57
N VAL A 599 -28.61 12.37 13.28
CA VAL A 599 -28.90 11.63 12.05
C VAL A 599 -29.45 10.25 12.43
N GLN A 600 -30.75 10.07 12.23
CA GLN A 600 -31.45 8.85 12.59
C GLN A 600 -31.62 7.93 11.37
N LEU A 601 -31.29 6.65 11.54
CA LEU A 601 -31.56 5.60 10.54
C LEU A 601 -33.02 5.15 10.61
N ASP A 602 -33.81 5.43 9.58
CA ASP A 602 -35.25 5.09 9.52
C ASP A 602 -35.47 3.63 9.07
N SER A 603 -34.77 3.22 8.01
CA SER A 603 -34.83 1.84 7.52
C SER A 603 -33.54 1.41 6.79
N LEU A 604 -33.24 0.10 6.89
CA LEU A 604 -32.11 -0.57 6.26
C LEU A 604 -32.61 -1.77 5.47
N THR A 605 -32.38 -1.78 4.16
CA THR A 605 -32.67 -2.95 3.30
C THR A 605 -31.38 -3.57 2.79
N LEU A 606 -31.29 -4.90 2.88
CA LEU A 606 -30.13 -5.68 2.46
C LEU A 606 -30.52 -6.66 1.36
N ASP A 607 -30.07 -6.37 0.14
CA ASP A 607 -30.38 -7.14 -1.05
C ASP A 607 -29.19 -7.92 -1.59
N LYS A 608 -29.48 -8.99 -2.33
CA LYS A 608 -28.49 -9.80 -3.07
C LYS A 608 -27.35 -10.34 -2.19
N ILE A 609 -27.69 -10.94 -1.04
CA ILE A 609 -26.73 -11.56 -0.14
C ILE A 609 -25.96 -12.67 -0.87
N LYS A 610 -24.65 -12.47 -1.00
CA LYS A 610 -23.72 -13.39 -1.65
C LYS A 610 -22.67 -13.87 -0.65
N MET A 611 -22.49 -15.17 -0.56
CA MET A 611 -21.42 -15.83 0.20
C MET A 611 -20.37 -16.37 -0.78
N ASN A 612 -19.13 -15.90 -0.64
CA ASN A 612 -18.02 -16.17 -1.54
C ASN A 612 -18.35 -15.91 -3.03
N GLY A 613 -19.16 -14.88 -3.30
CA GLY A 613 -19.60 -14.51 -4.65
C GLY A 613 -20.85 -15.25 -5.16
N PHE A 614 -21.32 -16.29 -4.46
CA PHE A 614 -22.52 -17.07 -4.83
C PHE A 614 -23.72 -16.69 -3.95
N SER A 615 -24.95 -16.74 -4.49
CA SER A 615 -26.15 -16.45 -3.70
C SER A 615 -26.30 -17.40 -2.52
N ALA A 616 -26.49 -16.86 -1.32
CA ALA A 616 -26.78 -17.63 -0.12
C ALA A 616 -28.15 -18.34 -0.22
N LYS A 617 -28.29 -19.50 0.42
CA LYS A 617 -29.58 -20.22 0.49
C LYS A 617 -30.54 -19.51 1.45
N PRO A 618 -31.87 -19.59 1.26
CA PRO A 618 -32.83 -18.82 2.07
C PRO A 618 -32.59 -18.88 3.58
N MET A 619 -32.42 -20.07 4.17
CA MET A 619 -32.16 -20.20 5.61
C MET A 619 -30.82 -19.56 6.00
N ALA A 620 -29.76 -19.82 5.24
CA ALA A 620 -28.44 -19.24 5.46
C ALA A 620 -28.43 -17.72 5.26
N ALA A 621 -29.15 -17.20 4.27
CA ALA A 621 -29.25 -15.77 3.95
C ALA A 621 -29.89 -15.00 5.10
N ASN A 622 -30.94 -15.56 5.73
CA ASN A 622 -31.56 -14.96 6.91
C ASN A 622 -30.56 -14.90 8.08
N MET A 623 -29.86 -16.02 8.37
CA MET A 623 -28.83 -16.05 9.40
C MET A 623 -27.69 -15.06 9.14
N LEU A 624 -27.24 -14.93 7.89
CA LEU A 624 -26.20 -13.98 7.49
C LEU A 624 -26.66 -12.52 7.64
N LYS A 625 -27.93 -12.25 7.33
CA LYS A 625 -28.54 -10.94 7.47
C LYS A 625 -28.53 -10.50 8.94
N THR A 626 -29.12 -11.29 9.81
CA THR A 626 -29.29 -10.97 11.25
C THR A 626 -27.96 -10.94 12.00
N ASN A 627 -27.10 -11.96 11.81
CA ASN A 627 -25.94 -12.15 12.69
C ASN A 627 -24.68 -11.38 12.25
N TYR A 628 -24.60 -10.95 10.99
CA TYR A 628 -23.36 -10.39 10.43
C TYR A 628 -23.56 -9.08 9.66
N LEU A 629 -24.52 -9.03 8.73
CA LEU A 629 -24.63 -7.91 7.80
C LEU A 629 -25.34 -6.68 8.38
N GLU A 630 -26.45 -6.87 9.10
CA GLU A 630 -27.19 -5.76 9.71
C GLU A 630 -26.36 -4.97 10.73
N PRO A 631 -25.65 -5.60 11.70
CA PRO A 631 -24.82 -4.86 12.64
C PRO A 631 -23.72 -4.05 11.94
N LYS A 632 -23.07 -4.64 10.93
CA LYS A 632 -22.00 -3.95 10.19
C LYS A 632 -22.52 -2.76 9.38
N ALA A 633 -23.68 -2.91 8.75
CA ALA A 633 -24.29 -1.83 7.97
C ALA A 633 -24.70 -0.65 8.88
N LYS A 634 -25.25 -0.92 10.07
CA LYS A 634 -25.60 0.11 11.05
C LYS A 634 -24.37 0.88 11.54
N ASN A 635 -23.32 0.16 11.96
CA ASN A 635 -22.07 0.79 12.40
C ASN A 635 -21.42 1.65 11.30
N TYR A 636 -21.47 1.18 10.04
CA TYR A 636 -20.99 1.96 8.90
C TYR A 636 -21.77 3.27 8.73
N PHE A 637 -23.11 3.20 8.81
CA PHE A 637 -23.96 4.36 8.68
C PHE A 637 -23.66 5.40 9.78
N GLU A 638 -23.63 4.97 11.04
CA GLU A 638 -23.37 5.84 12.19
C GLU A 638 -21.98 6.51 12.09
N ALA A 639 -20.93 5.76 11.76
CA ALA A 639 -19.58 6.30 11.63
C ALA A 639 -19.44 7.35 10.53
N VAL A 640 -20.06 7.10 9.36
CA VAL A 640 -20.04 8.03 8.22
C VAL A 640 -20.87 9.26 8.52
N ALA A 641 -22.05 9.08 9.10
CA ALA A 641 -22.93 10.20 9.45
C ALA A 641 -22.28 11.14 10.46
N ASN A 642 -21.71 10.61 11.54
CA ASN A 642 -21.02 11.39 12.56
C ASN A 642 -19.86 12.20 11.97
N LYS A 643 -19.04 11.58 11.10
CA LYS A 643 -17.91 12.30 10.47
C LYS A 643 -18.36 13.43 9.55
N ILE A 644 -19.45 13.24 8.79
CA ILE A 644 -20.00 14.29 7.92
C ILE A 644 -20.52 15.46 8.76
N VAL A 645 -21.20 15.16 9.87
CA VAL A 645 -21.70 16.17 10.81
C VAL A 645 -20.55 16.94 11.46
N GLU A 646 -19.56 16.24 12.02
CA GLU A 646 -18.36 16.85 12.63
C GLU A 646 -17.67 17.79 11.64
N LYS A 647 -17.42 17.32 10.41
CA LYS A 647 -16.79 18.13 9.37
C LYS A 647 -17.60 19.36 8.98
N ALA A 648 -18.92 19.23 8.84
CA ALA A 648 -19.79 20.35 8.48
C ALA A 648 -19.81 21.42 9.58
N LEU A 649 -19.77 21.01 10.85
CA LEU A 649 -19.69 21.92 11.99
C LEU A 649 -18.31 22.59 12.10
N ASP A 650 -17.24 21.92 11.69
CA ASP A 650 -15.87 22.49 11.70
C ASP A 650 -15.60 23.45 10.53
N GLU A 651 -16.20 23.22 9.35
CA GLU A 651 -15.93 23.98 8.12
C GLU A 651 -16.79 25.25 7.96
N HIS A 652 -17.93 25.35 8.66
CA HIS A 652 -18.89 26.44 8.52
C HIS A 652 -19.06 27.22 9.82
N ASP A 653 -18.96 28.56 9.74
CA ASP A 653 -19.09 29.46 10.89
C ASP A 653 -20.55 29.57 11.42
N SER A 654 -21.54 29.19 10.61
CA SER A 654 -22.97 29.27 10.93
C SER A 654 -23.60 27.88 11.04
N PHE A 655 -24.34 27.64 12.12
CA PHE A 655 -25.04 26.36 12.35
C PHE A 655 -26.05 26.02 11.23
N ASP A 656 -26.77 27.02 10.70
CA ASP A 656 -27.72 26.80 9.61
C ASP A 656 -27.02 26.40 8.30
N GLU A 657 -25.84 26.98 8.03
CA GLU A 657 -25.02 26.61 6.87
C GLU A 657 -24.43 25.21 7.04
N ALA A 658 -23.93 24.89 8.23
CA ALA A 658 -23.45 23.55 8.59
C ALA A 658 -24.56 22.50 8.44
N LEU A 659 -25.79 22.82 8.88
CA LEU A 659 -26.94 21.93 8.75
C LEU A 659 -27.30 21.63 7.30
N GLU A 660 -27.35 22.64 6.44
CA GLU A 660 -27.63 22.44 5.01
C GLU A 660 -26.49 21.73 4.29
N ALA A 661 -25.24 22.04 4.62
CA ALA A 661 -24.07 21.32 4.10
C ALA A 661 -24.07 19.84 4.51
N ALA A 662 -24.35 19.53 5.78
CA ALA A 662 -24.46 18.17 6.29
C ALA A 662 -25.60 17.40 5.59
N LYS A 663 -26.80 17.99 5.48
CA LYS A 663 -27.93 17.37 4.75
C LYS A 663 -27.57 17.07 3.29
N HIS A 664 -26.93 18.02 2.62
CA HIS A 664 -26.52 17.86 1.22
C HIS A 664 -25.53 16.71 1.06
N GLN A 665 -24.47 16.67 1.89
CA GLN A 665 -23.45 15.64 1.85
C GLN A 665 -23.98 14.25 2.25
N LEU A 666 -24.81 14.16 3.28
CA LEU A 666 -25.47 12.91 3.67
C LEU A 666 -26.34 12.36 2.53
N THR A 667 -27.10 13.24 1.87
CA THR A 667 -27.96 12.88 0.73
C THR A 667 -27.12 12.37 -0.43
N LEU A 668 -26.03 13.05 -0.79
CA LEU A 668 -25.12 12.59 -1.84
C LEU A 668 -24.48 11.24 -1.50
N THR A 669 -24.02 11.07 -0.27
CA THR A 669 -23.29 9.88 0.20
C THR A 669 -24.17 8.64 0.22
N PHE A 670 -25.40 8.75 0.72
CA PHE A 670 -26.31 7.60 0.90
C PHE A 670 -27.33 7.43 -0.25
N ARG A 671 -27.26 8.24 -1.33
CA ARG A 671 -28.12 8.09 -2.52
C ARG A 671 -27.91 6.77 -3.28
N VAL A 672 -26.72 6.19 -3.19
CA VAL A 672 -26.33 5.00 -3.96
C VAL A 672 -26.20 3.79 -3.03
N ASP A 673 -26.69 2.63 -3.47
CA ASP A 673 -26.48 1.35 -2.77
C ASP A 673 -25.01 1.15 -2.39
N LYS A 674 -24.73 0.90 -1.11
CA LYS A 674 -23.38 0.58 -0.64
C LYS A 674 -23.17 -0.93 -0.57
N ASP A 675 -22.03 -1.39 -1.08
CA ASP A 675 -21.62 -2.79 -0.91
C ASP A 675 -21.06 -3.02 0.50
N ILE A 676 -21.83 -3.68 1.37
CA ILE A 676 -21.38 -4.10 2.71
C ILE A 676 -20.72 -5.47 2.62
N LYS A 677 -19.50 -5.60 3.15
CA LYS A 677 -18.72 -6.85 3.14
C LYS A 677 -18.34 -7.27 4.56
N VAL A 678 -18.64 -8.50 4.94
CA VAL A 678 -18.31 -9.10 6.25
C VAL A 678 -17.57 -10.42 6.03
N GLY A 679 -16.61 -10.76 6.89
CA GLY A 679 -16.03 -12.10 6.93
C GLY A 679 -16.73 -12.94 7.98
N VAL A 680 -17.37 -14.05 7.60
CA VAL A 680 -17.90 -15.04 8.55
C VAL A 680 -16.72 -15.84 9.09
N PRO A 681 -16.43 -15.78 10.41
CA PRO A 681 -15.30 -16.48 11.01
C PRO A 681 -15.53 -18.00 11.04
N PHE A 682 -14.44 -18.77 11.09
CA PHE A 682 -14.43 -20.23 11.23
C PHE A 682 -15.07 -21.03 10.09
N LEU A 683 -15.40 -20.35 8.99
CA LEU A 683 -15.92 -20.96 7.78
C LEU A 683 -14.89 -20.76 6.66
N MET A 684 -14.30 -21.83 6.18
CA MET A 684 -13.32 -21.82 5.11
C MET A 684 -14.00 -22.14 3.76
N PRO A 685 -13.84 -21.30 2.71
CA PRO A 685 -14.27 -21.67 1.37
C PRO A 685 -13.51 -22.90 0.88
N ALA A 686 -14.23 -23.91 0.42
CA ALA A 686 -13.67 -25.15 -0.10
C ALA A 686 -14.26 -25.50 -1.47
N GLY A 687 -13.45 -26.07 -2.36
CA GLY A 687 -13.93 -26.58 -3.65
C GLY A 687 -14.26 -28.07 -3.55
N LEU A 688 -15.46 -28.48 -3.95
CA LEU A 688 -15.75 -29.90 -4.19
C LEU A 688 -15.46 -30.24 -5.64
N PRO A 689 -14.53 -31.16 -5.94
CA PRO A 689 -14.20 -31.54 -7.31
C PRO A 689 -15.43 -32.16 -7.95
N SER A 690 -15.90 -31.59 -9.05
CA SER A 690 -17.08 -32.09 -9.77
C SER A 690 -16.73 -32.80 -11.07
N GLY A 691 -15.45 -32.88 -11.42
CA GLY A 691 -14.94 -33.51 -12.64
C GLY A 691 -14.39 -32.49 -13.64
N TYR A 692 -14.42 -32.81 -14.93
CA TYR A 692 -13.91 -31.95 -16.00
C TYR A 692 -15.02 -31.47 -16.96
N GLN A 693 -14.83 -30.32 -17.61
CA GLN A 693 -15.68 -29.83 -18.71
C GLN A 693 -14.96 -30.00 -20.05
N ALA A 694 -15.72 -30.19 -21.14
CA ALA A 694 -15.15 -30.37 -22.48
C ALA A 694 -14.39 -29.11 -22.97
N ASN A 695 -15.00 -27.93 -22.79
CA ASN A 695 -14.42 -26.67 -23.24
C ASN A 695 -13.52 -26.05 -22.16
N GLY A 696 -12.22 -25.99 -22.43
CA GLY A 696 -11.26 -25.43 -21.48
C GLY A 696 -11.47 -23.93 -21.24
N ARG A 697 -11.48 -23.52 -19.98
CA ARG A 697 -11.37 -22.11 -19.58
C ARG A 697 -9.93 -21.66 -19.71
N LYS A 698 -9.72 -20.35 -19.85
CA LYS A 698 -8.38 -19.76 -19.80
C LYS A 698 -7.79 -19.98 -18.40
N ALA A 699 -6.88 -20.94 -18.28
CA ALA A 699 -6.09 -21.14 -17.07
C ALA A 699 -5.05 -20.03 -16.92
N ASP A 700 -4.76 -19.66 -15.68
CA ASP A 700 -3.69 -18.71 -15.39
C ASP A 700 -2.34 -19.26 -15.87
N LYS A 701 -1.54 -18.38 -16.47
CA LYS A 701 -0.18 -18.72 -16.86
C LYS A 701 0.64 -18.94 -15.60
N LYS A 702 1.05 -20.19 -15.36
CA LYS A 702 1.96 -20.54 -14.27
C LYS A 702 3.36 -19.99 -14.56
N PHE A 703 3.65 -18.78 -14.09
CA PHE A 703 4.96 -18.13 -14.24
C PHE A 703 5.98 -18.77 -13.30
N ASN A 704 6.45 -19.96 -13.66
CA ASN A 704 7.43 -20.73 -12.88
C ASN A 704 8.87 -20.52 -13.36
N ALA A 705 9.18 -19.32 -13.86
CA ALA A 705 10.49 -19.05 -14.45
C ALA A 705 11.00 -17.70 -13.99
N THR A 706 12.07 -17.75 -13.21
CA THR A 706 12.85 -16.57 -12.87
C THR A 706 13.87 -16.34 -14.00
N GLN A 707 13.58 -15.41 -14.92
CA GLN A 707 14.52 -15.08 -15.98
C GLN A 707 15.75 -14.37 -15.40
N ARG A 708 16.94 -14.88 -15.76
CA ARG A 708 18.21 -14.23 -15.41
C ARG A 708 18.41 -13.04 -16.34
N VAL A 709 18.91 -11.92 -15.80
CA VAL A 709 19.29 -10.79 -16.64
C VAL A 709 20.48 -11.24 -17.48
N THR A 710 20.30 -11.39 -18.78
CA THR A 710 21.38 -11.68 -19.72
C THR A 710 21.85 -10.37 -20.35
N LYS A 711 23.16 -10.18 -20.41
CA LYS A 711 23.76 -9.07 -21.14
C LYS A 711 24.80 -9.63 -22.08
N THR A 712 24.70 -9.31 -23.36
CA THR A 712 25.74 -9.63 -24.32
C THR A 712 26.84 -8.57 -24.21
N VAL A 713 28.03 -8.96 -23.79
CA VAL A 713 29.21 -8.08 -23.73
C VAL A 713 30.26 -8.67 -24.65
N LYS A 714 30.66 -7.92 -25.69
CA LYS A 714 31.65 -8.36 -26.69
C LYS A 714 31.34 -9.74 -27.30
N GLY A 715 30.07 -9.98 -27.67
CA GLY A 715 29.63 -11.25 -28.26
C GLY A 715 29.51 -12.43 -27.30
N ARG A 716 29.86 -12.28 -26.02
CA ARG A 716 29.65 -13.30 -24.98
C ARG A 716 28.44 -12.97 -24.12
N THR A 717 27.59 -13.96 -23.88
CA THR A 717 26.46 -13.84 -22.95
C THR A 717 26.99 -13.84 -21.51
N VAL A 718 26.94 -12.68 -20.87
CA VAL A 718 27.22 -12.53 -19.45
C VAL A 718 25.90 -12.60 -18.70
N PHE A 719 25.81 -13.55 -17.77
CA PHE A 719 24.64 -13.73 -16.94
C PHE A 719 24.74 -12.87 -15.68
N GLY A 720 23.90 -11.84 -15.56
CA GLY A 720 23.77 -11.00 -14.38
C GLY A 720 23.02 -11.67 -13.24
N ASN A 721 22.73 -10.91 -12.18
CA ASN A 721 22.01 -11.43 -11.02
C ASN A 721 20.55 -11.75 -11.37
N THR A 722 20.07 -12.90 -10.91
CA THR A 722 18.67 -13.31 -11.06
C THR A 722 17.82 -12.52 -10.06
N ARG A 723 16.75 -11.86 -10.52
CA ARG A 723 15.76 -11.28 -9.60
C ARG A 723 15.16 -12.42 -8.80
N MET A 724 15.34 -12.51 -7.49
CA MET A 724 14.72 -13.58 -6.69
C MET A 724 13.22 -13.34 -6.55
N VAL A 725 12.46 -13.75 -7.57
CA VAL A 725 11.01 -13.88 -7.49
C VAL A 725 10.73 -15.32 -7.08
N PHE A 726 10.26 -15.47 -5.86
CA PHE A 726 9.80 -16.75 -5.33
C PHE A 726 8.32 -16.92 -5.65
N TYR A 727 7.94 -18.16 -5.96
CA TYR A 727 6.58 -18.53 -6.31
C TYR A 727 6.09 -19.57 -5.33
N SER A 728 4.78 -19.65 -5.13
CA SER A 728 4.18 -20.73 -4.36
C SER A 728 4.34 -22.05 -5.11
N PRO A 729 4.61 -23.17 -4.41
CA PRO A 729 4.59 -24.49 -5.02
C PRO A 729 3.18 -24.76 -5.55
N ASP A 730 3.11 -25.32 -6.75
CA ASP A 730 1.86 -25.65 -7.42
C ASP A 730 2.00 -27.08 -7.97
N ASN A 731 1.08 -27.96 -7.58
CA ASN A 731 1.11 -29.38 -7.90
C ASN A 731 0.13 -29.78 -9.03
N THR A 732 -0.65 -28.84 -9.59
CA THR A 732 -1.63 -29.13 -10.66
C THR A 732 -1.11 -28.73 -12.05
N ALA A 733 -1.61 -29.37 -13.11
CA ALA A 733 -1.27 -29.01 -14.49
C ALA A 733 -2.24 -27.97 -15.07
N SER A 734 -1.76 -27.09 -15.95
CA SER A 734 -2.64 -26.11 -16.63
C SER A 734 -3.80 -26.74 -17.41
N LEU A 735 -3.62 -27.96 -17.95
CA LEU A 735 -4.70 -28.72 -18.58
C LEU A 735 -5.76 -29.16 -17.55
N HIS A 736 -5.32 -29.52 -16.35
CA HIS A 736 -6.24 -29.80 -15.26
C HIS A 736 -7.00 -28.52 -14.89
N ASP A 737 -6.30 -27.41 -14.64
CA ASP A 737 -6.95 -26.16 -14.20
C ASP A 737 -7.90 -25.56 -15.26
N SER A 738 -7.63 -25.76 -16.56
CA SER A 738 -8.51 -25.26 -17.62
C SER A 738 -9.82 -26.04 -17.70
N HIS A 739 -9.80 -27.33 -17.36
CA HIS A 739 -10.94 -28.21 -17.53
C HIS A 739 -11.62 -28.60 -16.21
N VAL A 740 -10.94 -28.48 -15.06
CA VAL A 740 -11.51 -28.85 -13.77
C VAL A 740 -12.72 -27.98 -13.47
N CYS A 741 -13.78 -28.63 -13.01
CA CYS A 741 -14.94 -27.99 -12.44
C CYS A 741 -14.96 -28.30 -10.95
N GLU A 742 -15.26 -27.27 -10.17
CA GLU A 742 -15.52 -27.40 -8.74
C GLU A 742 -16.86 -26.78 -8.43
N VAL A 743 -17.57 -27.38 -7.48
CA VAL A 743 -18.75 -26.77 -6.87
C VAL A 743 -18.30 -26.08 -5.58
N SER A 744 -18.76 -24.84 -5.41
CA SER A 744 -18.51 -24.09 -4.18
C SER A 744 -19.08 -24.85 -2.99
N SER A 745 -18.21 -25.12 -2.03
CA SER A 745 -18.50 -25.74 -0.74
C SER A 745 -17.79 -24.97 0.36
N PHE A 746 -17.96 -25.41 1.60
CA PHE A 746 -17.36 -24.80 2.78
C PHE A 746 -16.90 -25.89 3.74
N GLU A 747 -15.94 -25.53 4.60
CA GLU A 747 -15.43 -26.37 5.67
C GLU A 747 -15.48 -25.61 6.99
N LEU A 748 -15.79 -26.33 8.07
CA LEU A 748 -15.71 -25.81 9.43
C LEU A 748 -14.24 -25.86 9.86
N ASP A 749 -13.68 -24.72 10.23
CA ASP A 749 -12.32 -24.59 10.72
C ASP A 749 -12.31 -23.69 11.95
N PHE A 750 -12.22 -24.29 13.14
CA PHE A 750 -12.18 -23.57 14.41
C PHE A 750 -10.77 -23.14 14.82
N GLY A 751 -9.79 -23.21 13.91
CA GLY A 751 -8.46 -22.66 14.12
C GLY A 751 -8.53 -21.15 14.38
N SER A 752 -7.86 -20.70 15.44
CA SER A 752 -7.89 -19.31 15.87
C SER A 752 -6.52 -18.81 16.29
N HIS A 753 -6.38 -17.49 16.35
CA HIS A 753 -5.22 -16.85 16.93
C HIS A 753 -5.64 -15.55 17.60
N THR A 754 -4.94 -15.21 18.68
CA THR A 754 -5.03 -13.88 19.26
C THR A 754 -4.25 -12.88 18.40
N HIS A 755 -4.76 -11.68 18.26
CA HIS A 755 -4.04 -10.56 17.68
C HIS A 755 -4.29 -9.29 18.50
N LYS A 756 -3.48 -8.25 18.30
CA LYS A 756 -3.74 -6.96 18.95
C LYS A 756 -4.95 -6.29 18.33
N ARG A 757 -5.76 -5.68 19.18
CA ARG A 757 -6.76 -4.70 18.73
C ARG A 757 -6.00 -3.51 18.15
N ILE A 758 -6.20 -3.33 16.85
CA ILE A 758 -5.58 -2.25 16.10
C ILE A 758 -6.72 -1.49 15.46
N ASN A 759 -6.77 -0.19 15.77
CA ASN A 759 -7.69 0.74 15.14
C ASN A 759 -7.23 0.93 13.70
N VAL A 760 -7.84 0.19 12.78
CA VAL A 760 -7.73 0.47 11.35
C VAL A 760 -8.75 1.56 11.08
N HIS A 761 -8.29 2.74 10.65
CA HIS A 761 -9.22 3.81 10.29
C HIS A 761 -10.15 3.30 9.20
N ASP A 762 -11.46 3.31 9.47
CA ASP A 762 -12.49 2.96 8.51
C ASP A 762 -12.58 4.13 7.51
N LEU A 763 -11.68 4.10 6.53
CA LEU A 763 -11.57 5.09 5.46
C LEU A 763 -12.74 5.01 4.47
N ALA A 764 -13.79 4.26 4.80
CA ALA A 764 -15.12 4.38 4.21
C ALA A 764 -15.57 5.83 4.01
N ALA A 765 -15.12 6.74 4.88
CA ALA A 765 -15.40 8.17 4.80
C ALA A 765 -14.22 9.03 4.29
N SER A 766 -13.19 8.43 3.67
CA SER A 766 -12.03 9.15 3.11
C SER A 766 -11.80 8.88 1.62
N GLU A 767 -12.67 8.12 0.94
CA GLU A 767 -12.61 8.05 -0.53
C GLU A 767 -12.82 9.44 -1.15
N ASP A 768 -13.39 10.39 -0.40
CA ASP A 768 -13.76 11.75 -0.80
C ASP A 768 -13.01 12.89 -0.08
N ASP A 769 -11.92 12.63 0.64
CA ASP A 769 -11.04 13.74 1.06
C ASP A 769 -10.30 14.29 -0.17
N LEU A 770 -10.86 15.38 -0.68
CA LEU A 770 -10.54 16.13 -1.89
C LEU A 770 -9.08 16.64 -1.99
N PHE A 771 -8.22 16.36 -1.01
CA PHE A 771 -6.85 16.88 -0.94
C PHE A 771 -5.77 15.87 -0.53
N ASP A 772 -6.11 14.71 0.06
CA ASP A 772 -5.11 13.71 0.44
C ASP A 772 -5.51 12.31 -0.01
N VAL A 773 -5.01 11.90 -1.18
CA VAL A 773 -4.88 10.47 -1.49
C VAL A 773 -3.85 9.90 -0.51
N LEU A 774 -4.35 9.47 0.66
CA LEU A 774 -3.57 8.88 1.74
C LEU A 774 -2.64 7.80 1.18
N ASN A 775 -1.37 7.91 1.54
CA ASN A 775 -0.44 6.82 1.28
C ASN A 775 -0.89 5.59 2.09
N ASN A 776 -0.45 4.39 1.69
CA ASN A 776 -0.80 3.16 2.43
C ASN A 776 -0.49 3.23 3.93
N ILE A 777 0.48 4.06 4.32
CA ILE A 777 0.85 4.37 5.69
C ILE A 777 1.08 5.88 5.76
N ASP A 778 0.43 6.55 6.70
CA ASP A 778 0.55 7.99 6.92
C ASP A 778 0.55 8.36 8.41
N VAL A 779 0.84 9.62 8.73
CA VAL A 779 0.81 10.16 10.10
C VAL A 779 -0.41 11.07 10.24
N ASN A 780 -1.31 10.77 11.18
CA ASN A 780 -2.44 11.65 11.48
C ASN A 780 -1.95 12.82 12.33
N ALA A 781 -2.05 14.05 11.84
CA ALA A 781 -1.54 15.22 12.55
C ALA A 781 -2.20 15.44 13.92
N GLU A 782 -3.53 15.29 14.01
CA GLU A 782 -4.29 15.48 15.25
C GLU A 782 -4.04 14.36 16.26
N ALA A 783 -4.07 13.10 15.82
CA ALA A 783 -3.79 11.97 16.69
C ALA A 783 -2.33 12.00 17.15
N PHE A 784 -1.40 12.44 16.30
CA PHE A 784 0.00 12.68 16.67
C PHE A 784 0.13 13.78 17.73
N ALA A 785 -0.59 14.90 17.57
CA ALA A 785 -0.60 15.98 18.55
C ALA A 785 -1.18 15.52 19.90
N ARG A 786 -2.31 14.79 19.90
CA ARG A 786 -2.90 14.19 21.10
C ARG A 786 -1.95 13.21 21.77
N TRP A 787 -1.38 12.28 20.99
CA TRP A 787 -0.42 11.30 21.49
C TRP A 787 0.78 11.96 22.17
N LYS A 788 1.29 13.05 21.59
CA LYS A 788 2.35 13.87 22.19
C LYS A 788 1.90 14.54 23.50
N ALA A 789 0.70 15.12 23.54
CA ALA A 789 0.15 15.73 24.75
C ALA A 789 -0.01 14.74 25.91
N PHE A 790 -0.33 13.48 25.61
CA PHE A 790 -0.41 12.38 26.59
C PHE A 790 0.95 11.70 26.90
N GLY A 791 2.07 12.40 26.70
CA GLY A 791 3.40 11.90 27.05
C GLY A 791 3.88 10.71 26.20
N GLY A 792 3.40 10.59 24.96
CA GLY A 792 3.79 9.51 24.05
C GLY A 792 5.27 9.52 23.71
N ILE A 793 5.89 10.70 23.59
CA ILE A 793 7.31 10.87 23.27
C ILE A 793 8.17 10.37 24.44
N GLU A 794 7.86 10.79 25.66
CA GLU A 794 8.58 10.46 26.89
C GLU A 794 8.56 8.94 27.11
N ARG A 795 7.38 8.33 27.06
CA ARG A 795 7.22 6.86 27.13
C ARG A 795 8.01 6.13 26.04
N SER A 796 8.04 6.65 24.82
CA SER A 796 8.83 6.04 23.73
C SER A 796 10.33 6.07 24.00
N LEU A 797 10.83 7.16 24.59
CA LEU A 797 12.24 7.32 24.95
C LEU A 797 12.62 6.42 26.14
N GLU A 798 11.74 6.29 27.14
CA GLU A 798 11.93 5.36 28.26
C GLU A 798 12.11 3.91 27.76
N ILE A 799 11.23 3.45 26.86
CA ILE A 799 11.33 2.11 26.25
C ILE A 799 12.67 1.94 25.50
N HIS A 800 13.08 2.95 24.72
CA HIS A 800 14.36 2.93 24.03
C HIS A 800 15.53 2.79 25.02
N ASP A 801 15.54 3.63 26.05
CA ASP A 801 16.64 3.73 27.01
C ASP A 801 16.71 2.49 27.91
N ASP A 802 15.58 1.97 28.37
CA ASP A 802 15.51 0.72 29.14
C ASP A 802 16.01 -0.48 28.34
N TYR A 803 15.60 -0.60 27.07
CA TYR A 803 16.08 -1.64 26.17
C TYR A 803 17.61 -1.55 25.99
N LEU A 804 18.12 -0.34 25.72
CA LEU A 804 19.55 -0.11 25.52
C LEU A 804 20.35 -0.37 26.80
N ASN A 805 19.86 0.11 27.95
CA ASN A 805 20.46 -0.10 29.26
C ASN A 805 20.50 -1.59 29.63
N ALA A 806 19.43 -2.35 29.35
CA ALA A 806 19.39 -3.78 29.57
C ALA A 806 20.43 -4.52 28.71
N LEU A 807 20.56 -4.15 27.43
CA LEU A 807 21.57 -4.71 26.53
C LEU A 807 23.00 -4.40 26.99
N ILE A 808 23.26 -3.18 27.45
CA ILE A 808 24.59 -2.75 27.92
C ILE A 808 24.93 -3.43 29.25
N LYS A 809 24.03 -3.40 30.24
CA LYS A 809 24.25 -4.01 31.57
C LYS A 809 24.49 -5.52 31.47
N LYS A 810 23.68 -6.23 30.67
CA LYS A 810 23.78 -7.70 30.50
C LYS A 810 24.83 -8.13 29.47
N ARG A 811 25.63 -7.19 28.92
CA ARG A 811 26.57 -7.45 27.83
C ARG A 811 27.63 -8.49 28.18
N HIS A 812 28.21 -8.39 29.38
CA HIS A 812 29.25 -9.29 29.85
C HIS A 812 28.70 -10.70 30.13
N LEU A 813 27.51 -10.80 30.72
CA LEU A 813 26.84 -12.07 31.02
C LEU A 813 26.47 -12.86 29.75
N ARG A 814 26.17 -12.15 28.65
CA ARG A 814 25.65 -12.76 27.42
C ARG A 814 26.68 -12.85 26.29
N GLY A 815 27.96 -12.54 26.55
CA GLY A 815 29.03 -12.57 25.54
C GLY A 815 28.80 -11.60 24.36
N TYR A 816 28.14 -10.46 24.61
CA TYR A 816 27.72 -9.55 23.56
C TYR A 816 28.87 -8.67 23.02
N ASN A 817 28.95 -8.58 21.68
CA ASN A 817 29.93 -7.77 20.98
C ASN A 817 29.41 -6.35 20.69
N LYS A 818 30.27 -5.45 20.20
CA LYS A 818 29.87 -4.08 19.78
C LYS A 818 28.74 -4.09 18.73
N ARG A 819 28.62 -5.17 17.95
CA ARG A 819 27.56 -5.38 16.94
C ARG A 819 26.21 -5.72 17.59
N SER A 820 26.21 -6.36 18.75
CA SER A 820 25.01 -6.83 19.46
C SER A 820 24.15 -5.69 20.03
N VAL A 821 24.69 -4.47 20.10
CA VAL A 821 23.93 -3.26 20.50
C VAL A 821 22.94 -2.83 19.42
N ARG A 822 23.17 -3.21 18.16
CA ARG A 822 22.30 -2.90 17.00
C ARG A 822 21.44 -4.10 16.63
N LYS A 823 20.91 -4.76 17.65
CA LYS A 823 19.96 -5.85 17.51
C LYS A 823 18.57 -5.26 17.27
N TYR A 824 17.76 -5.95 16.46
CA TYR A 824 16.38 -5.58 16.23
C TYR A 824 15.56 -5.71 17.52
N GLY A 825 14.78 -4.66 17.83
CA GLY A 825 13.97 -4.56 19.05
C GLY A 825 12.66 -5.34 19.05
N GLY A 826 12.14 -5.77 17.90
CA GLY A 826 10.82 -6.42 17.77
C GLY A 826 9.76 -5.50 17.14
N THR A 827 8.58 -6.06 16.86
CA THR A 827 7.48 -5.36 16.17
C THR A 827 6.62 -4.48 17.10
N HIS A 828 6.80 -4.60 18.42
CA HIS A 828 5.98 -3.92 19.43
C HIS A 828 5.89 -2.39 19.22
N VAL A 829 6.94 -1.76 18.70
CA VAL A 829 6.96 -0.33 18.33
C VAL A 829 5.89 -0.02 17.28
N ALA A 830 5.75 -0.88 16.28
CA ALA A 830 4.79 -0.67 15.19
C ALA A 830 3.37 -0.89 15.69
N GLU A 831 3.17 -1.97 16.45
CA GLU A 831 1.89 -2.28 17.08
C GLU A 831 1.42 -1.15 18.00
N ARG A 832 2.30 -0.64 18.87
CA ARG A 832 1.95 0.45 19.80
C ARG A 832 1.61 1.75 19.07
N LEU A 833 2.38 2.13 18.04
CA LEU A 833 2.07 3.33 17.25
C LEU A 833 0.78 3.21 16.43
N LEU A 834 0.31 1.99 16.14
CA LEU A 834 -1.00 1.74 15.52
C LEU A 834 -2.12 1.76 16.55
N THR A 835 -1.90 1.17 17.73
CA THR A 835 -2.88 1.16 18.82
C THR A 835 -3.10 2.57 19.39
N ASP A 836 -2.02 3.34 19.58
CA ASP A 836 -2.07 4.70 20.12
C ASP A 836 -2.64 5.73 19.11
N GLY A 837 -2.72 5.38 17.82
CA GLY A 837 -3.28 6.22 16.75
C GLY A 837 -2.39 7.24 16.01
N PRO A 838 -1.11 7.55 16.36
CA PRO A 838 -0.33 8.54 15.60
C PRO A 838 -0.03 8.11 14.16
N ILE A 839 -0.07 6.80 13.86
CA ILE A 839 0.16 6.26 12.52
C ILE A 839 -1.13 5.62 12.00
N MET A 840 -1.53 6.02 10.80
CA MET A 840 -2.68 5.49 10.09
C MET A 840 -2.25 4.51 9.00
N VAL A 841 -3.10 3.52 8.75
CA VAL A 841 -2.92 2.53 7.69
C VAL A 841 -4.22 2.40 6.91
N LYS A 842 -4.12 2.43 5.57
CA LYS A 842 -5.26 2.22 4.69
C LYS A 842 -5.85 0.82 4.92
N GLU A 843 -7.18 0.70 5.04
CA GLU A 843 -7.85 -0.59 5.30
C GLU A 843 -7.46 -1.67 4.27
N GLU A 844 -7.44 -1.31 2.99
CA GLU A 844 -7.03 -2.22 1.91
C GLU A 844 -5.57 -2.73 2.05
N TYR A 845 -4.70 -1.91 2.64
CA TYR A 845 -3.30 -2.26 2.87
C TYR A 845 -3.10 -3.09 4.14
N TRP A 846 -4.06 -3.08 5.08
CA TRP A 846 -3.97 -3.78 6.36
C TRP A 846 -3.63 -5.26 6.20
N LYS A 847 -4.30 -5.97 5.27
CA LYS A 847 -4.01 -7.39 4.99
C LYS A 847 -2.56 -7.62 4.58
N THR A 848 -1.98 -6.69 3.82
CA THR A 848 -0.58 -6.75 3.40
C THR A 848 0.36 -6.43 4.56
N LEU A 849 0.06 -5.39 5.35
CA LEU A 849 0.85 -5.02 6.52
C LEU A 849 0.86 -6.13 7.58
N ASN A 850 -0.29 -6.73 7.88
CA ASN A 850 -0.40 -7.85 8.81
C ASN A 850 0.46 -9.03 8.35
N ARG A 851 0.42 -9.37 7.05
CA ARG A 851 1.32 -10.39 6.48
C ARG A 851 2.81 -10.02 6.64
N ILE A 852 3.17 -8.74 6.48
CA ILE A 852 4.54 -8.25 6.70
C ILE A 852 4.94 -8.40 8.18
N LEU A 853 4.08 -8.00 9.12
CA LEU A 853 4.31 -8.12 10.56
C LEU A 853 4.50 -9.59 10.96
N LYS A 854 3.59 -10.48 10.57
CA LYS A 854 3.70 -11.93 10.85
C LYS A 854 5.00 -12.52 10.33
N ARG A 855 5.39 -12.19 9.10
CA ARG A 855 6.68 -12.62 8.53
C ARG A 855 7.86 -12.08 9.34
N THR A 856 7.86 -10.79 9.68
CA THR A 856 8.92 -10.15 10.45
C THR A 856 9.04 -10.75 11.85
N GLN A 857 7.92 -11.07 12.50
CA GLN A 857 7.90 -11.76 13.80
C GLN A 857 8.50 -13.17 13.70
N ILE A 858 8.08 -13.99 12.73
CA ILE A 858 8.70 -15.32 12.48
C ILE A 858 10.21 -15.19 12.29
N PHE A 859 10.65 -14.23 11.47
CA PHE A 859 12.09 -14.03 11.21
C PHE A 859 12.85 -13.56 12.44
N ASN A 860 12.20 -12.79 13.32
CA ASN A 860 12.76 -12.37 14.59
C ASN A 860 12.90 -13.55 15.57
N ASP A 861 11.89 -14.40 15.66
CA ASP A 861 11.87 -15.55 16.58
C ASP A 861 12.94 -16.59 16.21
N ILE A 862 13.17 -16.78 14.91
CA ILE A 862 14.28 -17.61 14.39
C ILE A 862 15.65 -16.91 14.53
N GLY A 863 15.67 -15.61 14.86
CA GLY A 863 16.89 -14.84 15.10
C GLY A 863 17.61 -14.33 13.85
N LEU A 864 16.93 -14.28 12.70
CA LEU A 864 17.55 -13.96 11.40
C LEU A 864 18.04 -12.50 11.31
N PHE A 865 17.44 -11.59 12.07
CA PHE A 865 17.88 -10.19 12.08
C PHE A 865 19.20 -9.94 12.82
N ASN A 866 19.72 -10.94 13.56
CA ASN A 866 21.04 -10.84 14.21
C ASN A 866 22.19 -10.76 13.19
N PHE A 867 21.98 -11.25 11.95
CA PHE A 867 23.01 -11.30 10.91
C PHE A 867 23.24 -9.98 10.17
N GLN A 868 22.41 -8.96 10.40
CA GLN A 868 22.48 -7.70 9.63
C GLN A 868 23.80 -6.94 9.80
N SER A 869 24.44 -7.09 10.97
CA SER A 869 25.72 -6.45 11.26
C SER A 869 26.93 -7.35 10.97
N CYS A 870 26.72 -8.59 10.54
CA CYS A 870 27.77 -9.56 10.24
C CYS A 870 28.43 -9.31 8.87
N SER A 871 29.59 -9.92 8.65
CA SER A 871 30.22 -9.99 7.33
C SER A 871 29.56 -11.08 6.47
N TYR A 872 29.74 -11.03 5.15
CA TYR A 872 29.23 -12.08 4.27
C TYR A 872 29.81 -13.45 4.64
N LEU A 873 31.12 -13.52 4.90
CA LEU A 873 31.81 -14.77 5.23
C LEU A 873 31.23 -15.42 6.49
N GLU A 874 31.00 -14.65 7.55
CA GLU A 874 30.42 -15.14 8.81
C GLU A 874 29.05 -15.80 8.61
N VAL A 875 28.20 -15.21 7.76
CA VAL A 875 26.85 -15.73 7.49
C VAL A 875 26.90 -16.93 6.55
N ALA A 876 27.77 -16.89 5.54
CA ALA A 876 27.92 -17.98 4.57
C ALA A 876 28.48 -19.26 5.21
N THR A 877 29.31 -19.14 6.25
CA THR A 877 29.88 -20.28 7.00
C THR A 877 28.95 -20.80 8.11
N HIS A 878 27.78 -20.18 8.32
CA HIS A 878 26.86 -20.59 9.38
C HIS A 878 26.31 -22.01 9.08
N PRO A 879 26.16 -22.91 10.09
CA PRO A 879 25.71 -24.29 9.86
C PRO A 879 24.34 -24.43 9.16
N GLN A 880 23.45 -23.46 9.37
CA GLN A 880 22.13 -23.40 8.71
C GLN A 880 22.15 -22.59 7.39
N GLY A 881 23.29 -21.99 7.04
CA GLY A 881 23.48 -21.21 5.83
C GLY A 881 23.73 -22.12 4.63
N ILE A 882 22.95 -21.94 3.58
CA ILE A 882 23.01 -22.69 2.33
C ILE A 882 23.37 -21.73 1.21
N ALA A 883 24.42 -22.06 0.46
CA ALA A 883 24.82 -21.31 -0.72
C ALA A 883 23.72 -21.36 -1.80
N MET A 884 23.59 -20.29 -2.60
CA MET A 884 22.56 -20.22 -3.64
C MET A 884 22.63 -21.38 -4.64
N ASP A 885 23.83 -21.84 -4.99
CA ASP A 885 23.98 -22.94 -5.93
C ASP A 885 23.42 -24.26 -5.37
N GLN A 886 23.61 -24.53 -4.09
CA GLN A 886 23.00 -25.70 -3.46
C GLN A 886 21.49 -25.54 -3.35
N HIS A 887 21.00 -24.37 -2.95
CA HIS A 887 19.57 -24.08 -2.90
C HIS A 887 18.89 -24.23 -4.27
N ARG A 888 19.54 -23.83 -5.37
CA ARG A 888 19.04 -24.02 -6.74
C ARG A 888 18.91 -25.52 -7.08
N LYS A 889 19.87 -26.35 -6.67
CA LYS A 889 19.80 -27.82 -6.86
C LYS A 889 18.63 -28.41 -6.07
N ASP A 890 18.48 -28.03 -4.81
CA ASP A 890 17.40 -28.51 -3.95
C ASP A 890 16.03 -28.10 -4.47
N ARG A 891 15.89 -26.84 -4.92
CA ARG A 891 14.67 -26.33 -5.56
C ARG A 891 14.35 -27.10 -6.84
N ALA A 892 15.36 -27.44 -7.64
CA ALA A 892 15.16 -28.26 -8.84
C ALA A 892 14.66 -29.67 -8.50
N ALA A 893 15.13 -30.26 -7.40
CA ALA A 893 14.63 -31.54 -6.91
C ALA A 893 13.14 -31.46 -6.52
N VAL A 894 12.74 -30.47 -5.72
CA VAL A 894 11.32 -30.24 -5.37
C VAL A 894 10.48 -29.98 -6.63
N ALA A 895 10.98 -29.16 -7.55
CA ALA A 895 10.28 -28.85 -8.81
C ALA A 895 10.09 -30.10 -9.70
N ASN A 896 11.00 -31.07 -9.66
CA ASN A 896 10.86 -32.34 -10.35
C ASN A 896 9.75 -33.19 -9.73
N GLU A 897 9.65 -33.26 -8.40
CA GLU A 897 8.54 -33.95 -7.72
C GLU A 897 7.20 -33.28 -8.00
N LEU A 898 7.13 -31.95 -7.92
CA LEU A 898 5.94 -31.19 -8.33
C LEU A 898 5.57 -31.49 -9.78
N ARG A 899 6.55 -31.59 -10.70
CA ARG A 899 6.30 -31.96 -12.10
C ARG A 899 5.69 -33.37 -12.22
N LYS A 900 6.06 -34.34 -11.38
CA LYS A 900 5.42 -35.67 -11.36
C LYS A 900 3.95 -35.57 -10.95
N LEU A 901 3.62 -34.79 -9.92
CA LEU A 901 2.24 -34.54 -9.49
C LEU A 901 1.42 -33.84 -10.58
N ARG A 902 2.00 -32.85 -11.25
CA ARG A 902 1.39 -32.18 -12.42
C ARG A 902 1.14 -33.16 -13.57
N ASN A 903 2.08 -34.07 -13.83
CA ASN A 903 1.89 -35.08 -14.86
C ASN A 903 0.77 -36.05 -14.49
N LYS A 904 0.60 -36.40 -13.21
CA LYS A 904 -0.52 -37.22 -12.71
C LYS A 904 -1.86 -36.52 -12.95
N THR A 905 -2.00 -35.26 -12.53
CA THR A 905 -3.25 -34.48 -12.75
C THR A 905 -3.54 -34.25 -14.23
N ARG A 906 -2.50 -34.07 -15.07
CA ARG A 906 -2.66 -34.01 -16.52
C ARG A 906 -3.19 -35.32 -17.12
N ARG A 907 -2.74 -36.49 -16.63
CA ARG A 907 -3.25 -37.79 -17.09
C ARG A 907 -4.72 -37.93 -16.74
N SER A 908 -5.10 -37.64 -15.50
CA SER A 908 -6.51 -37.68 -15.06
C SER A 908 -7.40 -36.74 -15.87
N ALA A 909 -6.92 -35.54 -16.22
CA ALA A 909 -7.65 -34.62 -17.10
C ALA A 909 -7.82 -35.21 -18.52
N LYS A 910 -6.77 -35.82 -19.09
CA LYS A 910 -6.86 -36.47 -20.42
C LYS A 910 -7.79 -37.67 -20.42
N GLU A 911 -7.71 -38.52 -19.39
CA GLU A 911 -8.60 -39.67 -19.22
C GLU A 911 -10.07 -39.23 -19.17
N ALA A 912 -10.38 -38.19 -18.39
CA ALA A 912 -11.72 -37.63 -18.33
C ALA A 912 -12.21 -37.04 -19.66
N LEU A 913 -11.34 -36.32 -20.39
CA LEU A 913 -11.69 -35.76 -21.71
C LEU A 913 -11.88 -36.86 -22.77
N ASN A 914 -11.09 -37.93 -22.72
CA ASN A 914 -11.27 -39.08 -23.60
C ASN A 914 -12.57 -39.82 -23.27
N ALA A 915 -12.89 -40.01 -21.99
CA ALA A 915 -14.16 -40.60 -21.55
C ALA A 915 -15.37 -39.77 -22.00
N GLN A 916 -15.25 -38.43 -22.04
CA GLN A 916 -16.28 -37.55 -22.61
C GLN A 916 -16.48 -37.78 -24.12
N ALA A 917 -15.39 -38.00 -24.87
CA ALA A 917 -15.46 -38.28 -26.30
C ALA A 917 -16.02 -39.69 -26.60
N GLN A 918 -15.79 -40.66 -25.71
CA GLN A 918 -16.22 -42.05 -25.86
C GLN A 918 -17.63 -42.33 -25.31
N GLY A 919 -18.23 -41.40 -24.56
CA GLY A 919 -19.57 -41.54 -23.99
C GLY A 919 -19.63 -42.21 -22.61
N ASP A 920 -18.49 -42.63 -22.03
CA ASP A 920 -18.39 -43.31 -20.73
C ASP A 920 -18.35 -42.36 -19.51
N TYR A 921 -18.41 -41.06 -19.76
CA TYR A 921 -18.32 -40.03 -18.73
C TYR A 921 -19.44 -40.02 -17.66
N PRO A 922 -20.71 -40.35 -17.97
CA PRO A 922 -21.78 -40.37 -16.97
C PRO A 922 -21.48 -41.25 -15.74
N MET A 923 -20.85 -42.42 -15.93
CA MET A 923 -20.52 -43.33 -14.83
C MET A 923 -19.43 -42.77 -13.90
N MET A 924 -18.45 -42.04 -14.46
CA MET A 924 -17.46 -41.32 -13.65
C MET A 924 -18.11 -40.22 -12.80
N MET A 925 -19.15 -39.56 -13.33
CA MET A 925 -19.90 -38.54 -12.60
C MET A 925 -20.76 -39.13 -11.48
N VAL A 926 -21.33 -40.33 -11.66
CA VAL A 926 -22.05 -41.05 -10.59
C VAL A 926 -21.13 -41.30 -9.40
N ASN A 927 -19.94 -41.86 -9.64
CA ASN A 927 -18.95 -42.11 -8.58
C ASN A 927 -18.49 -40.81 -7.90
N GLN A 928 -18.33 -39.72 -8.66
CA GLN A 928 -17.96 -38.42 -8.11
C GLN A 928 -19.06 -37.83 -7.22
N VAL A 929 -20.34 -37.99 -7.60
CA VAL A 929 -21.48 -37.55 -6.79
C VAL A 929 -21.54 -38.33 -5.49
N GLU A 930 -21.41 -39.66 -5.55
CA GLU A 930 -21.40 -40.53 -4.37
C GLU A 930 -20.30 -40.11 -3.39
N LYS A 931 -19.07 -39.91 -3.89
CA LYS A 931 -17.93 -39.46 -3.08
C LYS A 931 -18.17 -38.08 -2.45
N ASN A 932 -18.61 -37.10 -3.24
CA ASN A 932 -18.86 -35.74 -2.77
C ASN A 932 -19.99 -35.71 -1.74
N PHE A 933 -21.09 -36.41 -2.00
CA PHE A 933 -22.24 -36.45 -1.09
C PHE A 933 -21.93 -37.19 0.21
N THR A 934 -21.17 -38.28 0.15
CA THR A 934 -20.66 -38.99 1.34
C THR A 934 -19.77 -38.08 2.18
N THR A 935 -18.88 -37.32 1.55
CA THR A 935 -18.03 -36.34 2.23
C THR A 935 -18.87 -35.27 2.94
N LEU A 936 -19.89 -34.73 2.27
CA LEU A 936 -20.82 -33.77 2.86
C LEU A 936 -21.63 -34.38 4.01
N ALA A 937 -22.11 -35.62 3.88
CA ALA A 937 -22.86 -36.30 4.93
C ALA A 937 -22.01 -36.58 6.18
N ASN A 938 -20.74 -36.98 6.00
CA ASN A 938 -19.81 -37.16 7.12
C ASN A 938 -19.52 -35.82 7.82
N ARG A 939 -19.34 -34.73 7.06
CA ARG A 939 -19.19 -33.38 7.64
C ARG A 939 -20.45 -32.92 8.37
N ALA A 940 -21.63 -33.31 7.91
CA ALA A 940 -22.89 -33.03 8.59
C ALA A 940 -22.95 -33.69 9.96
N ARG A 941 -22.43 -34.91 10.12
CA ARG A 941 -22.32 -35.57 11.43
C ARG A 941 -21.50 -34.74 12.41
N TYR A 942 -20.33 -34.26 11.99
CA TYR A 942 -19.50 -33.38 12.80
C TYR A 942 -20.21 -32.05 13.15
N ALA A 943 -20.89 -31.43 12.17
CA ALA A 943 -21.64 -30.19 12.38
C ALA A 943 -22.81 -30.38 13.37
N VAL A 944 -23.57 -31.48 13.26
CA VAL A 944 -24.66 -31.84 14.17
C VAL A 944 -24.12 -32.10 15.57
N ALA A 945 -23.07 -32.89 15.72
CA ALA A 945 -22.44 -33.14 17.02
C ALA A 945 -21.95 -31.83 17.68
N THR A 946 -21.37 -30.91 16.88
CA THR A 946 -20.88 -29.62 17.40
C THR A 946 -22.01 -28.72 17.92
N MET A 947 -23.16 -28.68 17.22
CA MET A 947 -24.25 -27.77 17.56
C MET A 947 -25.32 -28.36 18.49
N ALA A 948 -25.59 -29.66 18.39
CA ALA A 948 -26.60 -30.34 19.20
C ALA A 948 -25.95 -30.91 20.44
N ASP A 949 -24.94 -31.78 20.28
CA ASP A 949 -24.39 -32.50 21.42
C ASP A 949 -23.51 -31.59 22.29
N GLN A 950 -22.47 -30.99 21.71
CA GLN A 950 -21.48 -30.20 22.47
C GLN A 950 -22.05 -28.87 23.00
N PHE A 951 -22.81 -28.14 22.17
CA PHE A 951 -23.36 -26.85 22.59
C PHE A 951 -24.49 -26.99 23.60
N LEU A 952 -25.44 -27.93 23.41
CA LEU A 952 -26.54 -28.08 24.38
C LEU A 952 -26.01 -28.64 25.70
N ALA A 953 -25.09 -29.62 25.70
CA ALA A 953 -24.47 -30.13 26.92
C ALA A 953 -23.75 -29.02 27.72
N HIS A 954 -23.01 -28.15 27.03
CA HIS A 954 -22.41 -26.98 27.67
C HIS A 954 -23.49 -26.00 28.18
N ARG A 955 -24.54 -25.75 27.39
CA ARG A 955 -25.61 -24.80 27.73
C ARG A 955 -26.31 -25.20 29.03
N VAL A 956 -26.60 -26.49 29.22
CA VAL A 956 -27.28 -27.05 30.40
C VAL A 956 -26.33 -27.40 31.56
N GLN A 957 -25.09 -26.90 31.55
CA GLN A 957 -24.10 -27.10 32.63
C GLN A 957 -23.63 -28.55 32.84
N MET A 958 -23.67 -29.41 31.81
CA MET A 958 -23.12 -30.77 31.90
C MET A 958 -21.59 -30.81 31.69
N VAL A 959 -21.05 -29.85 30.93
CA VAL A 959 -19.64 -29.88 30.47
C VAL A 959 -19.01 -28.50 30.54
N PHE A 960 -17.80 -28.44 31.10
CA PHE A 960 -16.96 -27.24 31.04
C PHE A 960 -16.20 -27.20 29.71
N ASN A 961 -16.38 -26.13 28.94
CA ASN A 961 -15.68 -25.96 27.67
C ASN A 961 -14.27 -25.41 27.92
N SER A 962 -13.25 -26.22 27.66
CA SER A 962 -11.83 -25.85 27.75
C SER A 962 -11.23 -25.33 26.44
N GLN A 963 -12.04 -25.23 25.38
CA GLN A 963 -11.60 -24.82 24.06
C GLN A 963 -11.58 -23.29 23.96
N GLU A 964 -10.65 -22.77 23.14
CA GLU A 964 -10.47 -21.34 22.92
C GLU A 964 -11.70 -20.64 22.33
N ILE A 965 -12.51 -21.36 21.55
CA ILE A 965 -13.73 -20.82 20.91
C ILE A 965 -14.95 -21.28 21.69
N SER A 966 -15.85 -20.34 21.97
CA SER A 966 -17.10 -20.62 22.69
C SER A 966 -18.00 -21.63 21.94
N PRO A 967 -18.68 -22.55 22.65
CA PRO A 967 -19.57 -23.52 22.02
C PRO A 967 -20.72 -22.87 21.24
N SER A 968 -21.22 -21.71 21.69
CA SER A 968 -22.28 -20.96 20.99
C SER A 968 -21.83 -20.47 19.60
N GLN A 969 -20.62 -19.91 19.51
CA GLN A 969 -20.05 -19.48 18.23
C GLN A 969 -19.83 -20.68 17.30
N ARG A 970 -19.28 -21.79 17.81
CA ARG A 970 -19.11 -23.03 17.02
C ARG A 970 -20.45 -23.54 16.48
N ALA A 971 -21.49 -23.57 17.33
CA ALA A 971 -22.83 -23.99 16.96
C ALA A 971 -23.45 -23.09 15.89
N THR A 972 -23.31 -21.76 16.01
CA THR A 972 -23.82 -20.81 15.01
C THR A 972 -23.21 -21.03 13.63
N VAL A 973 -21.89 -21.25 13.56
CA VAL A 973 -21.20 -21.50 12.28
C VAL A 973 -21.55 -22.88 11.72
N ALA A 974 -21.67 -23.91 12.58
CA ALA A 974 -22.12 -25.24 12.18
C ALA A 974 -23.56 -25.23 11.62
N MET A 975 -24.48 -24.51 12.27
CA MET A 975 -25.85 -24.30 11.78
C MET A 975 -25.86 -23.57 10.43
N LEU A 976 -25.06 -22.50 10.28
CA LEU A 976 -24.93 -21.78 9.01
C LEU A 976 -24.40 -22.69 7.90
N TRP A 977 -23.41 -23.54 8.19
CA TRP A 977 -22.87 -24.50 7.23
C TRP A 977 -23.92 -25.53 6.79
N LEU A 978 -24.70 -26.08 7.73
CA LEU A 978 -25.80 -27.01 7.46
C LEU A 978 -26.88 -26.35 6.61
N ALA A 979 -27.29 -25.12 6.97
CA ALA A 979 -28.27 -24.33 6.23
C ALA A 979 -27.77 -24.07 4.80
N GLN A 980 -26.53 -23.65 4.61
CA GLN A 980 -26.01 -23.39 3.27
C GLN A 980 -25.91 -24.66 2.41
N THR A 981 -25.56 -25.79 3.02
CA THR A 981 -25.30 -27.05 2.30
C THR A 981 -26.59 -27.80 1.96
N PHE A 982 -27.49 -27.96 2.93
CA PHE A 982 -28.65 -28.85 2.83
C PHE A 982 -30.00 -28.14 2.66
N ASP A 983 -30.08 -26.81 2.80
CA ASP A 983 -31.32 -26.08 2.52
C ASP A 983 -31.76 -26.25 1.06
N GLY A 984 -33.03 -26.60 0.90
CA GLY A 984 -33.71 -26.91 -0.35
C GLY A 984 -33.42 -28.30 -0.93
N VAL A 985 -32.67 -29.17 -0.26
CA VAL A 985 -32.30 -30.50 -0.79
C VAL A 985 -33.46 -31.50 -0.63
N LYS A 986 -34.45 -31.37 -1.51
CA LYS A 986 -35.70 -32.18 -1.49
C LYS A 986 -35.77 -33.28 -2.55
N ASN A 987 -34.87 -33.28 -3.53
CA ASN A 987 -34.86 -34.23 -4.64
C ASN A 987 -33.47 -34.40 -5.24
N ILE A 988 -33.31 -35.42 -6.10
CA ILE A 988 -32.02 -35.78 -6.70
C ILE A 988 -31.38 -34.63 -7.50
N ASN A 989 -32.20 -33.81 -8.18
CA ASN A 989 -31.71 -32.65 -8.92
C ASN A 989 -31.03 -31.64 -8.00
N LYS A 990 -31.52 -31.46 -6.77
CA LYS A 990 -30.90 -30.59 -5.77
C LYS A 990 -29.62 -31.18 -5.19
N VAL A 991 -29.51 -32.50 -5.08
CA VAL A 991 -28.23 -33.16 -4.74
C VAL A 991 -27.19 -32.91 -5.84
N LEU A 992 -27.56 -33.14 -7.11
CA LEU A 992 -26.72 -32.83 -8.26
C LEU A 992 -26.33 -31.34 -8.34
N GLU A 993 -27.20 -30.44 -7.88
CA GLU A 993 -26.88 -29.02 -7.76
C GLU A 993 -25.77 -28.71 -6.75
N ARG A 994 -25.64 -29.52 -5.70
CA ARG A 994 -24.67 -29.33 -4.60
C ARG A 994 -23.36 -30.08 -4.83
N THR A 995 -23.37 -31.11 -5.67
CA THR A 995 -22.21 -31.98 -5.91
C THR A 995 -21.59 -31.82 -7.30
N LEU A 996 -22.36 -31.34 -8.30
CA LEU A 996 -21.89 -31.15 -9.67
C LEU A 996 -22.11 -29.73 -10.23
N SER A 997 -21.27 -29.37 -11.21
CA SER A 997 -21.41 -28.13 -11.99
C SER A 997 -22.56 -28.22 -12.99
N MET A 998 -23.06 -27.07 -13.46
CA MET A 998 -24.23 -27.02 -14.36
C MET A 998 -24.05 -27.88 -15.62
N SER A 999 -22.87 -27.83 -16.27
CA SER A 999 -22.59 -28.58 -17.49
C SER A 999 -22.54 -30.09 -17.28
N GLN A 1000 -22.19 -30.54 -16.07
CA GLN A 1000 -22.04 -31.96 -15.74
C GLN A 1000 -23.36 -32.63 -15.35
N ARG A 1001 -24.31 -31.84 -14.82
CA ARG A 1001 -25.65 -32.32 -14.46
C ARG A 1001 -26.41 -32.89 -15.65
N ASN A 1002 -26.22 -32.32 -16.84
CA ASN A 1002 -26.93 -32.73 -18.05
C ASN A 1002 -26.55 -34.14 -18.47
N TRP A 1003 -25.27 -34.53 -18.34
CA TRP A 1003 -24.80 -35.88 -18.67
C TRP A 1003 -25.48 -36.99 -17.86
N ILE A 1004 -25.76 -36.75 -16.58
CA ILE A 1004 -26.51 -37.72 -15.74
C ILE A 1004 -28.00 -37.71 -16.10
N LYS A 1005 -28.57 -36.54 -16.39
CA LYS A 1005 -30.00 -36.42 -16.73
C LYS A 1005 -30.36 -37.05 -18.08
N GLU A 1006 -29.43 -36.99 -19.02
CA GLU A 1006 -29.60 -37.52 -20.38
C GLU A 1006 -29.40 -39.04 -20.45
N ASP A 1007 -28.68 -39.64 -19.47
CA ASP A 1007 -28.47 -41.08 -19.37
C ASP A 1007 -29.35 -41.72 -18.26
N ALA A 1008 -30.38 -42.45 -18.71
CA ALA A 1008 -31.31 -43.16 -17.82
C ALA A 1008 -30.62 -44.23 -16.94
N LYS A 1009 -29.58 -44.91 -17.43
CA LYS A 1009 -28.85 -45.94 -16.66
C LYS A 1009 -28.01 -45.29 -15.56
N ALA A 1010 -27.34 -44.19 -15.86
CA ALA A 1010 -26.56 -43.43 -14.87
C ALA A 1010 -27.46 -42.87 -13.75
N SER A 1011 -28.65 -42.36 -14.10
CA SER A 1011 -29.63 -41.88 -13.13
C SER A 1011 -30.13 -42.97 -12.16
N VAL A 1012 -30.40 -44.18 -12.65
CA VAL A 1012 -30.81 -45.31 -11.81
C VAL A 1012 -29.67 -45.76 -10.89
N ARG A 1013 -28.44 -45.88 -11.41
CA ARG A 1013 -27.27 -46.26 -10.61
C ARG A 1013 -26.96 -45.24 -9.52
N LEU A 1014 -27.11 -43.94 -9.83
CA LEU A 1014 -26.93 -42.88 -8.84
C LEU A 1014 -27.89 -43.04 -7.66
N ASN A 1015 -29.18 -43.28 -7.92
CA ASN A 1015 -30.18 -43.47 -6.88
C ASN A 1015 -29.83 -44.65 -5.94
N THR A 1016 -29.32 -45.75 -6.51
CA THR A 1016 -28.87 -46.91 -5.72
C THR A 1016 -27.65 -46.56 -4.86
N ALA A 1017 -26.65 -45.90 -5.45
CA ALA A 1017 -25.40 -45.56 -4.77
C ALA A 1017 -25.57 -44.59 -3.58
N ILE A 1018 -26.43 -43.56 -3.72
CA ILE A 1018 -26.57 -42.54 -2.65
C ILE A 1018 -27.64 -42.88 -1.61
N SER A 1019 -28.52 -43.87 -1.86
CA SER A 1019 -29.62 -44.24 -0.94
C SER A 1019 -29.15 -44.58 0.50
N PRO A 1020 -28.04 -45.34 0.69
CA PRO A 1020 -27.46 -45.56 2.03
C PRO A 1020 -27.00 -44.25 2.68
N VAL A 1021 -26.36 -43.36 1.91
CA VAL A 1021 -25.85 -42.07 2.39
C VAL A 1021 -26.99 -41.15 2.84
N ILE A 1022 -28.10 -41.10 2.08
CA ILE A 1022 -29.30 -40.34 2.45
C ILE A 1022 -29.90 -40.88 3.75
N SER A 1023 -29.98 -42.20 3.91
CA SER A 1023 -30.54 -42.80 5.13
C SER A 1023 -29.66 -42.53 6.35
N ALA A 1024 -28.34 -42.56 6.19
CA ALA A 1024 -27.40 -42.19 7.25
C ALA A 1024 -27.51 -40.70 7.63
N LEU A 1025 -27.67 -39.81 6.65
CA LEU A 1025 -27.86 -38.37 6.88
C LEU A 1025 -29.19 -38.08 7.57
N GLU A 1026 -30.30 -38.68 7.11
CA GLU A 1026 -31.62 -38.55 7.74
C GLU A 1026 -31.59 -39.01 9.20
N LYS A 1027 -30.92 -40.13 9.48
CA LYS A 1027 -30.69 -40.59 10.85
C LYS A 1027 -29.90 -39.56 11.66
N THR A 1028 -28.76 -39.12 11.15
CA THR A 1028 -27.90 -38.12 11.82
C THR A 1028 -28.66 -36.83 12.16
N LEU A 1029 -29.50 -36.32 11.26
CA LEU A 1029 -30.32 -35.13 11.51
C LEU A 1029 -31.46 -35.39 12.53
N GLY A 1030 -31.92 -36.63 12.64
CA GLY A 1030 -32.98 -37.03 13.57
C GLY A 1030 -32.49 -37.46 14.96
N ASP A 1031 -31.23 -37.90 15.09
CA ASP A 1031 -30.66 -38.38 16.34
C ASP A 1031 -30.70 -37.28 17.42
N ALA A 1032 -30.46 -36.01 17.05
CA ALA A 1032 -30.55 -34.87 17.97
C ALA A 1032 -31.93 -34.71 18.62
N HIS A 1033 -33.02 -34.96 17.89
CA HIS A 1033 -34.37 -34.90 18.44
C HIS A 1033 -34.55 -35.96 19.53
N ASN A 1034 -34.14 -37.21 19.25
CA ASN A 1034 -34.25 -38.32 20.19
C ASN A 1034 -33.37 -38.11 21.43
N ASN A 1035 -32.20 -37.49 21.25
CA ASN A 1035 -31.23 -37.27 22.32
C ASN A 1035 -31.62 -36.09 23.24
N TRP A 1036 -32.26 -35.04 22.72
CA TRP A 1036 -32.43 -33.77 23.47
C TRP A 1036 -33.88 -33.41 23.80
N MET A 1037 -34.88 -33.88 23.05
CA MET A 1037 -36.29 -33.59 23.35
C MET A 1037 -36.75 -34.17 24.71
N PRO A 1038 -36.33 -35.39 25.13
CA PRO A 1038 -36.71 -35.90 26.45
C PRO A 1038 -36.26 -35.00 27.61
N LEU A 1039 -35.08 -34.37 27.49
CA LEU A 1039 -34.58 -33.41 28.47
C LEU A 1039 -35.41 -32.12 28.49
N HIS A 1040 -35.76 -31.60 27.32
CA HIS A 1040 -36.65 -30.44 27.21
C HIS A 1040 -37.98 -30.68 27.92
N ASP A 1041 -38.61 -31.84 27.67
CA ASP A 1041 -39.91 -32.18 28.24
C ASP A 1041 -39.82 -32.35 29.76
N ALA A 1042 -38.76 -32.99 30.24
CA ALA A 1042 -38.51 -33.16 31.67
C ALA A 1042 -38.23 -31.83 32.40
N LEU A 1043 -37.45 -30.93 31.79
CA LEU A 1043 -37.15 -29.60 32.34
C LEU A 1043 -38.37 -28.68 32.34
N SER A 1044 -39.17 -28.70 31.27
CA SER A 1044 -40.38 -27.88 31.14
C SER A 1044 -41.50 -28.30 32.08
N ALA A 1045 -41.47 -29.55 32.57
CA ALA A 1045 -42.43 -30.06 33.55
C ALA A 1045 -42.10 -29.69 35.01
N ILE A 1046 -40.94 -29.07 35.29
CA ILE A 1046 -40.55 -28.68 36.65
C ILE A 1046 -41.27 -27.40 37.06
N GLU A 1047 -42.22 -27.51 38.00
CA GLU A 1047 -42.88 -26.34 38.59
C GLU A 1047 -41.95 -25.61 39.57
N ALA A 1048 -41.85 -24.28 39.41
CA ALA A 1048 -41.12 -23.41 40.34
C ALA A 1048 -41.96 -23.18 41.61
N GLY A 1049 -41.63 -23.87 42.71
CA GLY A 1049 -42.15 -23.56 44.04
C GLY A 1049 -41.47 -22.34 44.67
N ASP A 1050 -41.68 -22.08 45.97
CA ASP A 1050 -41.12 -20.90 46.67
C ASP A 1050 -39.63 -21.04 47.08
N ASP A 1051 -39.07 -22.26 47.09
CA ASP A 1051 -37.68 -22.54 47.48
C ASP A 1051 -36.74 -22.72 46.28
N ALA A 1052 -35.80 -21.79 46.13
CA ALA A 1052 -34.78 -21.82 45.10
C ALA A 1052 -33.81 -23.02 45.23
N ALA A 1053 -33.52 -23.50 46.45
CA ALA A 1053 -32.62 -24.64 46.66
C ALA A 1053 -33.25 -25.95 46.21
N GLU A 1054 -34.53 -26.15 46.53
CA GLU A 1054 -35.31 -27.30 46.09
C GLU A 1054 -35.46 -27.32 44.56
N TYR A 1055 -35.78 -26.17 43.95
CA TYR A 1055 -35.86 -26.06 42.49
C TYR A 1055 -34.53 -26.43 41.80
N ARG A 1056 -33.41 -25.90 42.30
CA ARG A 1056 -32.08 -26.22 41.76
C ARG A 1056 -31.73 -27.71 41.87
N ALA A 1057 -32.08 -28.35 43.00
CA ALA A 1057 -31.83 -29.78 43.20
C ALA A 1057 -32.65 -30.65 42.23
N LYS A 1058 -33.92 -30.29 41.98
CA LYS A 1058 -34.77 -30.97 40.98
C LYS A 1058 -34.20 -30.83 39.56
N VAL A 1059 -33.78 -29.63 39.18
CA VAL A 1059 -33.15 -29.37 37.87
C VAL A 1059 -31.87 -30.19 37.72
N LYS A 1060 -30.97 -30.17 38.73
CA LYS A 1060 -29.73 -30.97 38.72
C LYS A 1060 -30.03 -32.46 38.55
N ALA A 1061 -30.99 -33.01 39.30
CA ALA A 1061 -31.34 -34.43 39.21
C ALA A 1061 -31.83 -34.84 37.80
N VAL A 1062 -32.64 -33.98 37.15
CA VAL A 1062 -33.11 -34.22 35.78
C VAL A 1062 -31.95 -34.16 34.78
N VAL A 1063 -31.06 -33.18 34.91
CA VAL A 1063 -29.91 -33.02 34.02
C VAL A 1063 -28.92 -34.18 34.19
N ASP A 1064 -28.56 -34.55 35.42
CA ASP A 1064 -27.64 -35.66 35.70
C ASP A 1064 -28.18 -36.99 35.18
N ALA A 1065 -29.47 -37.30 35.41
CA ALA A 1065 -30.08 -38.52 34.92
C ALA A 1065 -30.11 -38.59 33.38
N HIS A 1066 -30.31 -37.45 32.71
CA HIS A 1066 -30.30 -37.39 31.26
C HIS A 1066 -28.88 -37.51 30.68
N ALA A 1067 -27.86 -37.02 31.37
CA ALA A 1067 -26.47 -37.07 30.94
C ALA A 1067 -25.98 -38.50 30.65
N GLU A 1068 -26.45 -39.50 31.42
CA GLU A 1068 -26.12 -40.92 31.21
C GLU A 1068 -26.66 -41.51 29.89
N THR A 1069 -27.64 -40.84 29.27
CA THR A 1069 -28.30 -41.31 28.04
C THR A 1069 -27.76 -40.67 26.76
N LEU A 1070 -26.89 -39.66 26.88
CA LEU A 1070 -26.33 -38.91 25.76
C LEU A 1070 -25.15 -39.63 25.10
N PRO A 1071 -24.89 -39.40 23.80
CA PRO A 1071 -23.73 -39.95 23.11
C PRO A 1071 -22.41 -39.34 23.63
N ASP A 1072 -21.30 -40.08 23.51
CA ASP A 1072 -19.95 -39.62 23.89
C ASP A 1072 -19.56 -38.29 23.24
N SER A 1073 -20.13 -37.96 22.07
CA SER A 1073 -19.94 -36.68 21.38
C SER A 1073 -20.39 -35.46 22.19
N ALA A 1074 -21.34 -35.62 23.11
CA ALA A 1074 -21.81 -34.55 24.00
C ALA A 1074 -20.76 -34.14 25.03
N PHE A 1075 -19.90 -35.08 25.41
CA PHE A 1075 -18.83 -34.90 26.40
C PHE A 1075 -17.45 -34.71 25.76
N ALA A 1076 -17.37 -34.84 24.43
CA ALA A 1076 -16.15 -34.60 23.69
C ALA A 1076 -15.70 -33.13 23.84
N ASN A 1077 -14.39 -32.91 24.00
CA ASN A 1077 -13.75 -31.60 24.07
C ASN A 1077 -14.06 -30.74 25.31
N GLY A 1078 -14.57 -31.33 26.40
CA GLY A 1078 -14.72 -30.64 27.67
C GLY A 1078 -14.52 -31.55 28.88
N PHE A 1079 -14.43 -30.95 30.06
CA PHE A 1079 -14.24 -31.68 31.32
C PHE A 1079 -15.59 -31.93 31.98
N GLN A 1080 -15.80 -33.17 32.43
CA GLN A 1080 -16.92 -33.56 33.27
C GLN A 1080 -16.59 -33.17 34.72
N GLU A 1081 -17.05 -32.00 35.14
CA GLU A 1081 -17.05 -31.55 36.54
C GLU A 1081 -18.50 -31.27 36.97
N ASP A 1082 -18.80 -31.37 38.27
CA ASP A 1082 -20.10 -30.97 38.80
C ASP A 1082 -20.23 -29.43 38.77
N LEU A 1083 -20.63 -28.88 37.63
CA LEU A 1083 -20.79 -27.43 37.44
C LEU A 1083 -21.98 -26.86 38.24
N PHE A 1084 -22.93 -27.70 38.64
CA PHE A 1084 -24.05 -27.26 39.47
C PHE A 1084 -23.62 -26.78 40.86
N GLN A 1085 -22.42 -27.16 41.33
CA GLN A 1085 -21.85 -26.62 42.58
C GLN A 1085 -21.65 -25.09 42.54
N PHE A 1086 -21.43 -24.54 41.34
CA PHE A 1086 -21.24 -23.12 41.06
C PHE A 1086 -22.53 -22.43 40.61
N TRP A 1087 -23.58 -23.19 40.27
CA TRP A 1087 -24.87 -22.67 39.83
C TRP A 1087 -25.77 -22.29 41.03
N ARG A 1088 -25.67 -21.03 41.48
CA ARG A 1088 -26.45 -20.50 42.62
C ARG A 1088 -27.34 -19.28 42.31
N PRO A 1089 -28.13 -19.27 41.22
CA PRO A 1089 -29.06 -18.18 40.97
C PRO A 1089 -30.22 -18.16 41.98
N ASN A 1090 -30.83 -16.97 42.18
CA ASN A 1090 -32.14 -16.87 42.83
C ASN A 1090 -33.24 -17.52 41.98
N LEU A 1091 -34.42 -17.79 42.56
CA LEU A 1091 -35.50 -18.51 41.89
C LEU A 1091 -35.86 -17.89 40.53
N ALA A 1092 -36.06 -16.57 40.47
CA ALA A 1092 -36.42 -15.87 39.24
C ALA A 1092 -35.36 -16.01 38.12
N ASN A 1093 -34.07 -15.94 38.46
CA ASN A 1093 -32.99 -16.12 37.50
C ASN A 1093 -32.80 -17.60 37.13
N ALA A 1094 -33.02 -18.52 38.06
CA ALA A 1094 -32.96 -19.96 37.83
C ALA A 1094 -34.02 -20.38 36.80
N THR A 1095 -35.27 -19.96 37.00
CA THR A 1095 -36.38 -20.23 36.08
C THR A 1095 -36.10 -19.64 34.70
N LYS A 1096 -35.70 -18.36 34.61
CA LYS A 1096 -35.32 -17.74 33.33
C LYS A 1096 -34.18 -18.46 32.62
N GLN A 1097 -33.22 -18.99 33.36
CA GLN A 1097 -32.09 -19.72 32.79
C GLN A 1097 -32.53 -21.10 32.25
N VAL A 1098 -33.37 -21.83 32.98
CA VAL A 1098 -33.97 -23.09 32.52
C VAL A 1098 -34.88 -22.86 31.30
N ASP A 1099 -35.70 -21.80 31.29
CA ASP A 1099 -36.50 -21.42 30.13
C ASP A 1099 -35.62 -21.13 28.90
N SER A 1100 -34.48 -20.46 29.11
CA SER A 1100 -33.49 -20.22 28.06
C SER A 1100 -32.85 -21.51 27.55
N TRP A 1101 -32.61 -22.50 28.42
CA TRP A 1101 -32.13 -23.82 28.02
C TRP A 1101 -33.15 -24.55 27.15
N CYS A 1102 -34.41 -24.62 27.60
CA CYS A 1102 -35.50 -25.22 26.83
C CYS A 1102 -35.66 -24.55 25.47
N THR A 1103 -35.59 -23.22 25.41
CA THR A 1103 -35.64 -22.44 24.16
C THR A 1103 -34.48 -22.82 23.23
N SER A 1104 -33.25 -22.91 23.75
CA SER A 1104 -32.08 -23.32 22.95
C SER A 1104 -32.21 -24.75 22.41
N ILE A 1105 -32.76 -25.68 23.20
CA ILE A 1105 -33.02 -27.06 22.76
C ILE A 1105 -34.04 -27.06 21.62
N LEU A 1106 -35.17 -26.36 21.78
CA LEU A 1106 -36.22 -26.26 20.77
C LEU A 1106 -35.72 -25.63 19.47
N GLU A 1107 -34.91 -24.57 19.54
CA GLU A 1107 -34.34 -23.91 18.37
C GLU A 1107 -33.43 -24.87 17.57
N VAL A 1108 -32.52 -25.56 18.26
CA VAL A 1108 -31.58 -26.50 17.63
C VAL A 1108 -32.31 -27.70 17.04
N VAL A 1109 -33.21 -28.32 17.80
CA VAL A 1109 -33.98 -29.49 17.36
C VAL A 1109 -34.93 -29.10 16.22
N GLY A 1110 -35.65 -27.99 16.36
CA GLY A 1110 -36.57 -27.49 15.33
C GLY A 1110 -35.86 -27.16 14.01
N PHE A 1111 -34.65 -26.59 14.07
CA PHE A 1111 -33.82 -26.38 12.89
C PHE A 1111 -33.41 -27.70 12.22
N LEU A 1112 -32.98 -28.70 12.99
CA LEU A 1112 -32.61 -30.02 12.45
C LEU A 1112 -33.80 -30.78 11.88
N ASP A 1113 -34.97 -30.71 12.53
CA ASP A 1113 -36.20 -31.33 12.04
C ASP A 1113 -36.68 -30.69 10.72
N ALA A 1114 -36.51 -29.37 10.57
CA ALA A 1114 -36.79 -28.69 9.32
C ALA A 1114 -35.89 -29.23 8.18
N LEU A 1115 -34.60 -29.43 8.42
CA LEU A 1115 -33.68 -30.02 7.43
C LEU A 1115 -33.97 -31.50 7.19
N LYS A 1116 -34.22 -32.28 8.25
CA LYS A 1116 -34.60 -33.69 8.19
C LYS A 1116 -35.83 -33.90 7.32
N THR A 1117 -36.85 -33.06 7.46
CA THR A 1117 -38.07 -33.10 6.63
C THR A 1117 -37.75 -32.96 5.13
N GLN A 1118 -36.78 -32.11 4.78
CA GLN A 1118 -36.32 -31.96 3.40
C GLN A 1118 -35.57 -33.20 2.91
N VAL A 1119 -34.70 -33.78 3.74
CA VAL A 1119 -33.96 -35.02 3.42
C VAL A 1119 -34.89 -36.23 3.33
N SER A 1120 -35.93 -36.31 4.17
CA SER A 1120 -36.97 -37.35 4.06
C SER A 1120 -37.76 -37.23 2.76
N ALA A 1121 -38.01 -36.00 2.28
CA ALA A 1121 -38.60 -35.78 0.96
C ALA A 1121 -37.68 -36.25 -0.17
N LEU A 1122 -36.36 -36.02 -0.05
CA LEU A 1122 -35.35 -36.56 -0.98
C LEU A 1122 -35.40 -38.10 -1.02
N LYS A 1123 -35.43 -38.75 0.16
CA LYS A 1123 -35.52 -40.22 0.25
C LYS A 1123 -36.78 -40.77 -0.42
N LYS A 1124 -37.93 -40.11 -0.23
CA LYS A 1124 -39.18 -40.46 -0.93
C LYS A 1124 -39.05 -40.30 -2.45
N SER A 1125 -38.48 -39.19 -2.90
CA SER A 1125 -38.23 -38.91 -4.33
C SER A 1125 -37.39 -39.98 -5.01
N CYS A 1126 -36.33 -40.47 -4.35
CA CYS A 1126 -35.47 -41.53 -4.88
C CYS A 1126 -36.18 -42.89 -4.99
N LYS A 1127 -37.13 -43.18 -4.09
CA LYS A 1127 -37.95 -44.42 -4.18
C LYS A 1127 -38.94 -44.39 -5.33
N THR A 1128 -39.53 -43.23 -5.64
CA THR A 1128 -40.51 -43.08 -6.74
C THR A 1128 -39.90 -43.07 -8.14
N THR A 1129 -38.60 -42.74 -8.29
CA THR A 1129 -37.91 -42.69 -9.59
C THR A 1129 -37.23 -44.01 -10.00
N SER A 1130 -37.31 -45.05 -9.17
CA SER A 1130 -36.74 -46.38 -9.45
C SER A 1130 -37.76 -47.49 -9.79
N PRO A 1131 -38.71 -47.35 -10.74
CA PRO A 1131 -39.43 -48.52 -11.26
C PRO A 1131 -38.84 -49.01 -12.60
N ALA A 1132 -38.51 -50.31 -12.62
CA ALA A 1132 -38.47 -51.21 -13.79
C ALA A 1132 -37.39 -51.05 -14.90
N LEU A 1133 -36.10 -51.17 -14.55
CA LEU A 1133 -35.03 -51.49 -15.53
C LEU A 1133 -34.00 -52.52 -15.03
N VAL A 1134 -34.34 -53.30 -13.98
CA VAL A 1134 -33.50 -54.42 -13.54
C VAL A 1134 -34.00 -55.69 -14.23
N SER A 1135 -33.55 -55.96 -15.46
CA SER A 1135 -33.61 -57.30 -16.02
C SER A 1135 -32.48 -58.14 -15.41
N HIS A 1136 -32.83 -59.31 -14.87
CA HIS A 1136 -31.90 -60.32 -14.37
C HIS A 1136 -30.78 -60.61 -15.38
N GLY A 1137 -29.55 -60.19 -15.11
CA GLY A 1137 -28.42 -60.46 -16.01
C GLY A 1137 -27.10 -59.80 -15.63
N ASP A 1138 -27.10 -58.62 -15.01
CA ASP A 1138 -25.86 -57.94 -14.62
C ASP A 1138 -25.51 -58.24 -13.15
N ASP A 1139 -24.37 -58.90 -12.96
CA ASP A 1139 -23.79 -59.21 -11.65
C ASP A 1139 -23.48 -57.92 -10.88
N LEU A 1140 -24.35 -57.59 -9.92
CA LEU A 1140 -24.27 -56.41 -9.05
C LEU A 1140 -23.34 -56.61 -7.83
N SER A 1141 -22.55 -57.68 -7.79
CA SER A 1141 -21.74 -58.04 -6.62
C SER A 1141 -20.25 -57.67 -6.69
N GLN A 1142 -19.71 -57.31 -7.84
CA GLN A 1142 -18.27 -57.00 -7.97
C GLN A 1142 -18.00 -55.49 -7.97
N MET A 1143 -18.05 -54.88 -6.78
CA MET A 1143 -17.19 -53.76 -6.36
C MET A 1143 -17.57 -53.29 -4.94
N SER A 1144 -17.66 -54.21 -3.98
CA SER A 1144 -17.51 -53.83 -2.57
C SER A 1144 -16.02 -53.58 -2.30
N LEU A 1145 -15.55 -52.36 -2.51
CA LEU A 1145 -14.31 -51.92 -1.89
C LEU A 1145 -14.65 -51.56 -0.44
N THR A 1146 -14.13 -52.38 0.46
CA THR A 1146 -14.08 -52.18 1.91
C THR A 1146 -13.73 -50.73 2.24
N PHE A 1147 -14.63 -50.09 3.00
CA PHE A 1147 -14.38 -48.81 3.65
C PHE A 1147 -13.45 -49.05 4.84
N ASP A 1148 -12.19 -48.64 4.73
CA ASP A 1148 -11.36 -48.38 5.91
C ASP A 1148 -11.89 -47.10 6.57
N LEU A 1149 -12.60 -47.32 7.68
CA LEU A 1149 -12.95 -46.34 8.68
C LEU A 1149 -11.70 -46.09 9.54
N GLU A 1150 -10.83 -45.20 9.09
CA GLU A 1150 -9.89 -44.50 9.98
C GLU A 1150 -9.41 -43.24 9.24
N VAL A 1151 -9.94 -42.08 9.63
CA VAL A 1151 -9.31 -40.75 9.72
C VAL A 1151 -10.43 -39.74 9.99
N ALA A 1152 -10.61 -39.39 11.26
CA ALA A 1152 -10.78 -38.05 11.80
C ALA A 1152 -10.66 -38.15 13.32
#